data_AF-A0A936PUC9-F1
#
_entry.id   AF-A0A936PUC9-F1
#
_cell.length_a   1.000
_cell.length_b   1.000
_cell.length_c   1.000
_cell.angle_alpha   90.00
_cell.angle_beta   90.00
_cell.angle_gamma   90.00
#
_symmetry.space_group_name_H-M   'P 1'
#
loop_
_entity.id
_entity.type
_entity.pdbx_description
1 polymer ?
#
loop_
_entity_poly.entity_id
_entity_poly.type
_entity_poly.pdbx_seq_one_letter_code
_entity_poly.pdbx_strand_id
1 'polypeptide(L)'
;MRILSVEVEQYKGVAGPLTLTFEAGLNVIYGPNEIGKSTLLAAIWDALTLTARGETARHRAIKPHGDGRPRVKVVFVRGGVTYTVEKLFAGAAASKSALRVSSPKDGVVELAGTEAEERLRGVLGVGETARSGELKPEDQGVWPLVRVMQGESGRSPNEDVKTEAARASLGERLASMSGAVLGGEGAEELLQKVRTEYLRHYTEGGQLVKRADAPMVKATSAAAAAKAERDRLRDQLKEHDAAVDRHARLEQDLDRLRREQPRLDERHRAAQSEVMRIQKLKDGLGELDARRGQVEAEAQLLASTQRQREALLAESAEAESAAPALTQRHAQAQEDVARAEARLPPQRAEVQSRRVAFERAGRLCRRLRAHRETLDAAEAQRVDQERLRRALAAKEQRVASEAEQRALRPDDAGLSRLEALQADALKHTSRLEGAAATLVLTALRPFTLIDERGERTMSAGESATIHAVEPETITVGDVVALGLRPGGADLHKLREAAHDAKHTLRAALQAEGHKTIEEAREAAQRRREIEARLTEAQAKLREIAPKGLPALEEELNQRDAAARRAQQARDACSEPGDPPLPERSELGARLNEAEQHERDAQLALDEVRDALVREEANLKGLLTDAAQSAKASAEASARVDRLRLQLAAHRAEHGVDSALSAKLEQKLSAEQRAVAEHQKLVRALAELHPEQAERDAASAARALELNRTSMKDAETQKAEIAGTLSAAGAIGLHDRLAEQQAKLDAADAELGEARQDAEAAKLLYDTLNDCRTAAQERLLAPLQQEVAGLLRLVFPDATAKFDERYALLNISREQGADSFEELSFGAKEQLGLVMRLAFARLLGGEDGLPVLLDDALVATDEARLERTRRVLDAAAASGLQLLLVTCHWPRLREAGLAPSALIDLEAERRRQERRAPR
;
A
#
# COMPACT_ATOMS: atom_id res chain seq x y z
N MET A 1 -0.71 -34.02 22.39
CA MET A 1 -1.15 -35.40 22.11
C MET A 1 0.02 -36.19 21.55
N ARG A 2 0.27 -37.39 22.07
CA ARG A 2 1.32 -38.31 21.59
C ARG A 2 0.78 -39.72 21.47
N ILE A 3 1.01 -40.37 20.34
CA ILE A 3 0.63 -41.76 20.08
C ILE A 3 1.71 -42.66 20.68
N LEU A 4 1.34 -43.58 21.57
CA LEU A 4 2.26 -44.50 22.24
C LEU A 4 2.41 -45.81 21.47
N SER A 5 1.30 -46.34 20.95
CA SER A 5 1.32 -47.60 20.21
C SER A 5 0.13 -47.75 19.28
N VAL A 6 0.30 -48.56 18.25
CA VAL A 6 -0.78 -49.01 17.37
C VAL A 6 -0.71 -50.53 17.19
N GLU A 7 -1.87 -51.18 17.21
CA GLU A 7 -2.06 -52.58 16.85
C GLU A 7 -3.05 -52.64 15.69
N VAL A 8 -2.64 -53.21 14.56
CA VAL A 8 -3.44 -53.32 13.33
C VAL A 8 -3.57 -54.77 12.93
N GLU A 9 -4.79 -55.23 12.63
CA GLU A 9 -5.07 -56.60 12.22
C GLU A 9 -6.11 -56.59 11.09
N GLN A 10 -5.90 -57.41 10.05
CA GLN A 10 -6.82 -57.60 8.92
C GLN A 10 -7.28 -56.28 8.25
N TYR A 11 -6.37 -55.31 8.10
CA TYR A 11 -6.64 -53.98 7.57
C TYR A 11 -5.93 -53.76 6.23
N LYS A 12 -6.70 -53.61 5.14
CA LYS A 12 -6.18 -53.57 3.76
C LYS A 12 -5.15 -54.69 3.49
N GLY A 13 -3.89 -54.34 3.20
CA GLY A 13 -2.80 -55.29 2.94
C GLY A 13 -2.14 -55.90 4.19
N VAL A 14 -2.60 -55.57 5.40
CA VAL A 14 -2.07 -56.12 6.67
C VAL A 14 -2.93 -57.32 7.09
N ALA A 15 -2.42 -58.55 6.87
CA ALA A 15 -3.20 -59.78 7.09
C ALA A 15 -3.21 -60.28 8.53
N GLY A 16 -2.10 -60.19 9.26
CA GLY A 16 -1.96 -60.62 10.66
C GLY A 16 -1.85 -59.44 11.64
N PRO A 17 -1.83 -59.70 12.96
CA PRO A 17 -1.65 -58.65 13.96
C PRO A 17 -0.26 -58.02 13.82
N LEU A 18 -0.23 -56.69 13.72
CA LEU A 18 0.96 -55.86 13.66
C LEU A 18 0.91 -54.82 14.79
N THR A 19 1.73 -55.00 15.82
CA THR A 19 1.88 -54.06 16.94
C THR A 19 3.16 -53.25 16.81
N LEU A 20 3.06 -51.93 16.90
CA LEU A 20 4.18 -50.99 16.89
C LEU A 20 4.09 -50.02 18.06
N THR A 21 5.23 -49.66 18.64
CA THR A 21 5.36 -48.66 19.71
C THR A 21 6.15 -47.46 19.20
N PHE A 22 5.79 -46.27 19.66
CA PHE A 22 6.39 -45.01 19.23
C PHE A 22 6.98 -44.25 20.42
N GLU A 23 8.08 -43.56 20.16
CA GLU A 23 8.77 -42.69 21.10
C GLU A 23 8.33 -41.23 20.94
N ALA A 24 8.76 -40.38 21.88
CA ALA A 24 8.72 -38.93 21.68
C ALA A 24 9.70 -38.52 20.57
N GLY A 25 9.46 -37.38 19.90
CA GLY A 25 10.32 -36.91 18.82
C GLY A 25 10.09 -37.63 17.50
N LEU A 26 11.17 -37.87 16.74
CA LEU A 26 11.10 -38.40 15.38
C LEU A 26 11.06 -39.93 15.37
N ASN A 27 9.98 -40.49 14.84
CA ASN A 27 9.81 -41.93 14.61
C ASN A 27 9.85 -42.18 13.09
N VAL A 28 10.76 -43.03 12.63
CA VAL A 28 10.87 -43.39 11.21
C VAL A 28 10.46 -44.84 11.01
N ILE A 29 9.43 -45.04 10.19
CA ILE A 29 8.92 -46.35 9.79
C ILE A 29 9.31 -46.58 8.33
N TYR A 30 10.17 -47.56 8.09
CA TYR A 30 10.69 -47.83 6.75
C TYR A 30 10.49 -49.27 6.31
N GLY A 31 10.55 -49.48 4.99
CA GLY A 31 10.43 -50.79 4.35
C GLY A 31 10.22 -50.66 2.84
N PRO A 32 10.26 -51.77 2.08
CA PRO A 32 10.00 -51.77 0.64
C PRO A 32 8.58 -51.30 0.31
N ASN A 33 8.34 -50.93 -0.95
CA ASN A 33 6.98 -50.61 -1.40
C ASN A 33 6.04 -51.81 -1.20
N GLU A 34 4.74 -51.53 -1.06
CA GLU A 34 3.69 -52.55 -0.89
C GLU A 34 3.67 -53.31 0.45
N ILE A 35 4.63 -53.08 1.36
CA ILE A 35 4.68 -53.75 2.68
C ILE A 35 3.60 -53.27 3.69
N GLY A 36 2.85 -52.21 3.36
CA GLY A 36 1.78 -51.65 4.21
C GLY A 36 2.13 -50.37 4.96
N LYS A 37 3.21 -49.68 4.58
CA LYS A 37 3.67 -48.38 5.12
C LYS A 37 2.56 -47.31 5.25
N SER A 38 2.02 -46.85 4.12
CA SER A 38 0.93 -45.86 4.07
C SER A 38 -0.38 -46.42 4.65
N THR A 39 -0.54 -47.76 4.61
CA THR A 39 -1.69 -48.44 5.22
C THR A 39 -1.70 -48.29 6.75
N LEU A 40 -0.53 -48.24 7.40
CA LEU A 40 -0.40 -48.04 8.84
C LEU A 40 -0.86 -46.65 9.29
N LEU A 41 -0.39 -45.58 8.64
CA LEU A 41 -0.83 -44.21 8.95
C LEU A 41 -2.32 -44.03 8.69
N ALA A 42 -2.83 -44.63 7.61
CA ALA A 42 -4.26 -44.67 7.34
C ALA A 42 -5.05 -45.41 8.43
N ALA A 43 -4.52 -46.52 8.97
CA ALA A 43 -5.16 -47.26 10.06
C ALA A 43 -5.22 -46.45 11.37
N ILE A 44 -4.12 -45.78 11.74
CA ILE A 44 -4.09 -44.87 12.89
C ILE A 44 -5.14 -43.77 12.72
N TRP A 45 -5.15 -43.13 11.55
CA TRP A 45 -6.07 -42.04 11.27
C TRP A 45 -7.54 -42.49 11.26
N ASP A 46 -7.85 -43.63 10.63
CA ASP A 46 -9.20 -44.17 10.57
C ASP A 46 -9.66 -44.65 11.96
N ALA A 47 -8.77 -45.20 12.79
CA ALA A 47 -9.09 -45.51 14.18
C ALA A 47 -9.50 -44.27 14.98
N LEU A 48 -8.83 -43.14 14.76
CA LEU A 48 -9.12 -41.89 15.45
C LEU A 48 -10.39 -41.20 14.92
N THR A 49 -10.67 -41.28 13.61
CA THR A 49 -11.65 -40.38 12.97
C THR A 49 -12.78 -41.04 12.20
N LEU A 50 -12.62 -42.29 11.77
CA LEU A 50 -13.67 -43.04 11.09
C LEU A 50 -14.54 -43.75 12.12
N THR A 51 -15.85 -43.49 12.11
CA THR A 51 -16.78 -44.21 13.00
C THR A 51 -16.77 -45.69 12.62
N ALA A 52 -16.68 -46.60 13.59
CA ALA A 52 -16.60 -48.05 13.28
C ALA A 52 -17.85 -48.57 12.54
N ARG A 53 -19.01 -47.97 12.82
CA ARG A 53 -20.30 -48.30 12.21
C ARG A 53 -20.54 -47.43 10.98
N GLY A 54 -20.47 -48.04 9.79
CA GLY A 54 -20.76 -47.39 8.52
C GLY A 54 -20.54 -48.31 7.32
N GLU A 55 -20.93 -47.85 6.13
CA GLU A 55 -20.80 -48.60 4.85
C GLU A 55 -20.38 -47.69 3.68
N THR A 56 -19.50 -46.74 3.97
CA THR A 56 -19.02 -45.78 2.98
C THR A 56 -18.00 -46.37 2.01
N ALA A 57 -17.60 -45.59 1.01
CA ALA A 57 -16.46 -45.93 0.15
C ALA A 57 -15.20 -46.19 0.98
N ARG A 58 -14.93 -45.40 2.04
CA ARG A 58 -13.79 -45.62 2.94
C ARG A 58 -13.92 -46.93 3.72
N HIS A 59 -15.11 -47.28 4.24
CA HIS A 59 -15.35 -48.58 4.89
C HIS A 59 -15.14 -49.77 3.95
N ARG A 60 -15.50 -49.63 2.67
CA ARG A 60 -15.21 -50.65 1.65
C ARG A 60 -13.71 -50.72 1.34
N ALA A 61 -13.02 -49.58 1.32
CA ALA A 61 -11.59 -49.49 1.00
C ALA A 61 -10.65 -50.03 2.09
N ILE A 62 -11.11 -50.16 3.35
CA ILE A 62 -10.30 -50.72 4.45
C ILE A 62 -10.39 -52.24 4.59
N LYS A 63 -11.34 -52.89 3.89
CA LYS A 63 -11.50 -54.35 3.95
C LYS A 63 -10.24 -55.06 3.44
N PRO A 64 -9.81 -56.15 4.12
CA PRO A 64 -8.67 -56.93 3.66
C PRO A 64 -9.04 -57.78 2.45
N HIS A 65 -8.03 -58.35 1.79
CA HIS A 65 -8.23 -59.37 0.77
C HIS A 65 -8.61 -60.71 1.44
N GLY A 66 -9.89 -60.88 1.79
CA GLY A 66 -10.46 -62.09 2.43
C GLY A 66 -11.65 -61.78 3.35
N ASP A 67 -12.15 -62.78 4.09
CA ASP A 67 -13.29 -62.64 5.02
C ASP A 67 -12.93 -62.01 6.37
N GLY A 68 -11.72 -61.45 6.48
CA GLY A 68 -11.22 -60.80 7.69
C GLY A 68 -11.96 -59.50 8.02
N ARG A 69 -12.02 -59.17 9.31
CA ARG A 69 -12.63 -57.96 9.84
C ARG A 69 -11.53 -57.02 10.35
N PRO A 70 -11.33 -55.83 9.74
CA PRO A 70 -10.31 -54.90 10.18
C PRO A 70 -10.47 -54.52 11.66
N ARG A 71 -9.38 -54.68 12.42
CA ARG A 71 -9.29 -54.28 13.83
C ARG A 71 -8.10 -53.35 14.00
N VAL A 72 -8.34 -52.20 14.62
CA VAL A 72 -7.28 -51.23 14.92
C VAL A 72 -7.41 -50.77 16.36
N LYS A 73 -6.30 -50.81 17.10
CA LYS A 73 -6.20 -50.29 18.46
C LYS A 73 -5.09 -49.26 18.53
N VAL A 74 -5.40 -48.06 19.00
CA VAL A 74 -4.47 -46.93 19.15
C VAL A 74 -4.43 -46.51 20.61
N VAL A 75 -3.22 -46.41 21.16
CA VAL A 75 -2.99 -45.85 22.50
C VAL A 75 -2.32 -44.49 22.34
N PHE A 76 -2.87 -43.45 22.94
CA PHE A 76 -2.29 -42.11 22.91
C PHE A 76 -2.49 -41.35 24.23
N VAL A 77 -1.69 -40.32 24.48
CA VAL A 77 -1.77 -39.44 25.65
C VAL A 77 -2.10 -38.02 25.21
N ARG A 78 -3.03 -37.35 25.90
CA ARG A 78 -3.37 -35.92 25.71
C ARG A 78 -3.79 -35.32 27.05
N GLY A 79 -3.23 -34.18 27.45
CA GLY A 79 -3.53 -33.53 28.73
C GLY A 79 -3.14 -34.37 29.95
N GLY A 80 -2.08 -35.18 29.86
CA GLY A 80 -1.70 -36.15 30.90
C GLY A 80 -2.64 -37.35 31.04
N VAL A 81 -3.68 -37.48 30.21
CA VAL A 81 -4.64 -38.59 30.22
C VAL A 81 -4.29 -39.58 29.10
N THR A 82 -4.30 -40.88 29.42
CA THR A 82 -4.06 -41.95 28.43
C THR A 82 -5.38 -42.47 27.88
N TYR A 83 -5.48 -42.53 26.55
CA TYR A 83 -6.64 -43.00 25.81
C TYR A 83 -6.25 -44.27 25.04
N THR A 84 -7.03 -45.33 25.19
CA THR A 84 -6.95 -46.54 24.36
C THR A 84 -8.22 -46.66 23.55
N VAL A 85 -8.09 -46.45 22.24
CA VAL A 85 -9.17 -46.59 21.26
C VAL A 85 -9.06 -47.95 20.62
N GLU A 86 -10.15 -48.71 20.57
CA GLU A 86 -10.22 -49.98 19.84
C GLU A 86 -11.44 -49.99 18.92
N LYS A 87 -11.22 -50.20 17.62
CA LYS A 87 -12.27 -50.26 16.61
C LYS A 87 -12.20 -51.58 15.83
N LEU A 88 -13.36 -52.20 15.69
CA LEU A 88 -13.60 -53.35 14.82
C LEU A 88 -14.58 -52.93 13.71
N PHE A 89 -14.15 -53.01 12.46
CA PHE A 89 -14.92 -52.62 11.29
C PHE A 89 -15.56 -53.85 10.64
N ALA A 90 -16.77 -54.22 11.10
CA ALA A 90 -17.41 -55.48 10.70
C ALA A 90 -18.84 -55.29 10.15
N GLY A 91 -19.14 -54.10 9.60
CA GLY A 91 -20.45 -53.75 9.05
C GLY A 91 -21.46 -53.28 10.10
N ALA A 92 -22.60 -52.78 9.64
CA ALA A 92 -23.53 -51.96 10.44
C ALA A 92 -24.06 -52.60 11.75
N ALA A 93 -24.04 -53.93 11.88
CA ALA A 93 -24.54 -54.68 13.03
C ALA A 93 -23.43 -55.33 13.90
N ALA A 94 -22.21 -55.49 13.39
CA ALA A 94 -21.13 -56.20 14.08
C ALA A 94 -19.90 -55.34 14.38
N SER A 95 -19.85 -54.09 13.91
CA SER A 95 -18.81 -53.14 14.25
C SER A 95 -18.82 -52.79 15.74
N LYS A 96 -17.64 -52.60 16.32
CA LYS A 96 -17.46 -52.21 17.73
C LYS A 96 -16.52 -51.01 17.81
N SER A 97 -16.82 -50.10 18.71
CA SER A 97 -15.95 -48.98 19.08
C SER A 97 -15.88 -48.95 20.59
N ALA A 98 -14.66 -48.97 21.15
CA ALA A 98 -14.41 -48.93 22.56
C ALA A 98 -13.35 -47.87 22.86
N LEU A 99 -13.56 -47.10 23.92
CA LEU A 99 -12.64 -46.08 24.40
C LEU A 99 -12.40 -46.27 25.89
N ARG A 100 -11.14 -46.56 26.25
CA ARG A 100 -10.69 -46.59 27.64
C ARG A 100 -9.89 -45.32 27.94
N VAL A 101 -10.34 -44.54 28.92
CA VAL A 101 -9.74 -43.28 29.36
C VAL A 101 -9.13 -43.51 30.74
N SER A 102 -7.83 -43.27 30.88
CA SER A 102 -7.08 -43.43 32.13
C SER A 102 -6.48 -42.09 32.54
N SER A 103 -7.11 -41.43 33.52
CA SER A 103 -6.69 -40.15 34.08
C SER A 103 -6.03 -40.36 35.45
N PRO A 104 -4.89 -39.70 35.74
CA PRO A 104 -4.30 -39.72 37.08
C PRO A 104 -5.23 -39.19 38.18
N LYS A 105 -6.21 -38.34 37.81
CA LYS A 105 -7.16 -37.72 38.75
C LYS A 105 -8.49 -38.46 38.86
N ASP A 106 -8.98 -39.03 37.75
CA ASP A 106 -10.36 -39.54 37.64
C ASP A 106 -10.43 -41.07 37.54
N GLY A 107 -9.30 -41.77 37.58
CA GLY A 107 -9.23 -43.23 37.44
C GLY A 107 -9.43 -43.70 36.00
N VAL A 108 -9.96 -44.92 35.84
CA VAL A 108 -10.17 -45.57 34.52
C VAL A 108 -11.65 -45.59 34.19
N VAL A 109 -12.02 -45.05 33.03
CA VAL A 109 -13.37 -45.06 32.45
C VAL A 109 -13.35 -45.85 31.15
N GLU A 110 -14.29 -46.78 30.97
CA GLU A 110 -14.47 -47.54 29.73
C GLU A 110 -15.82 -47.18 29.10
N LEU A 111 -15.79 -46.74 27.85
CA LEU A 111 -16.95 -46.35 27.05
C LEU A 111 -17.04 -47.26 25.82
N ALA A 112 -18.25 -47.49 25.31
CA ALA A 112 -18.47 -48.29 24.11
C ALA A 112 -19.52 -47.65 23.18
N GLY A 113 -19.49 -48.03 21.90
CA GLY A 113 -20.47 -47.60 20.91
C GLY A 113 -20.45 -46.09 20.66
N THR A 114 -21.63 -45.47 20.61
CA THR A 114 -21.78 -44.04 20.29
C THR A 114 -21.12 -43.13 21.32
N GLU A 115 -21.20 -43.46 22.62
CA GLU A 115 -20.60 -42.66 23.70
C GLU A 115 -19.07 -42.63 23.59
N ALA A 116 -18.45 -43.75 23.19
CA ALA A 116 -17.02 -43.81 22.92
C ALA A 116 -16.62 -42.90 21.75
N GLU A 117 -17.41 -42.90 20.67
CA GLU A 117 -17.15 -42.08 19.48
C GLU A 117 -17.36 -40.58 19.77
N GLU A 118 -18.43 -40.21 20.49
CA GLU A 118 -18.68 -38.83 20.90
C GLU A 118 -17.56 -38.30 21.80
N ARG A 119 -17.17 -39.08 22.81
CA ARG A 119 -16.06 -38.69 23.69
C ARG A 119 -14.74 -38.59 22.94
N LEU A 120 -14.46 -39.52 22.02
CA LEU A 120 -13.24 -39.48 21.20
C LEU A 120 -13.23 -38.25 20.29
N ARG A 121 -14.34 -37.89 19.64
CA ARG A 121 -14.44 -36.69 18.80
C ARG A 121 -14.18 -35.41 19.61
N GLY A 122 -14.78 -35.29 20.79
CA GLY A 122 -14.52 -34.19 21.71
C GLY A 122 -13.04 -34.10 22.13
N VAL A 123 -12.41 -35.25 22.41
CA VAL A 123 -10.97 -35.32 22.73
C VAL A 123 -10.10 -34.93 21.54
N LEU A 124 -10.51 -35.21 20.31
CA LEU A 124 -9.75 -34.88 19.09
C LEU A 124 -10.02 -33.45 18.59
N GLY A 125 -11.09 -32.81 19.02
CA GLY A 125 -11.51 -31.48 18.52
C GLY A 125 -12.02 -31.52 17.08
N VAL A 126 -12.77 -32.58 16.73
CA VAL A 126 -13.39 -32.75 15.41
C VAL A 126 -14.91 -32.61 15.51
N GLY A 127 -15.54 -32.18 14.40
CA GLY A 127 -16.98 -31.95 14.30
C GLY A 127 -17.80 -33.24 14.22
N GLU A 128 -19.09 -33.11 13.95
CA GLU A 128 -19.96 -34.28 13.79
C GLU A 128 -19.62 -35.07 12.52
N THR A 129 -19.69 -36.40 12.63
CA THR A 129 -19.60 -37.25 11.44
C THR A 129 -20.90 -37.19 10.65
N ALA A 130 -20.83 -37.23 9.32
CA ALA A 130 -22.02 -37.40 8.50
C ALA A 130 -22.77 -38.69 8.88
N ARG A 131 -24.05 -38.81 8.48
CA ARG A 131 -24.86 -40.05 8.68
C ARG A 131 -24.16 -41.34 8.17
N SER A 132 -23.17 -41.17 7.30
CA SER A 132 -22.34 -42.21 6.71
C SER A 132 -21.20 -42.71 7.62
N GLY A 133 -20.84 -41.97 8.68
CA GLY A 133 -19.78 -42.30 9.64
C GLY A 133 -18.41 -41.67 9.33
N GLU A 134 -18.29 -40.92 8.23
CA GLU A 134 -17.09 -40.16 7.84
C GLU A 134 -17.15 -38.69 8.30
N LEU A 135 -16.00 -38.10 8.63
CA LEU A 135 -15.87 -36.66 8.84
C LEU A 135 -15.78 -35.93 7.50
N LYS A 136 -16.63 -34.92 7.30
CA LYS A 136 -16.50 -34.01 6.15
C LYS A 136 -15.22 -33.18 6.26
N PRO A 137 -14.70 -32.63 5.15
CA PRO A 137 -13.53 -31.76 5.17
C PRO A 137 -13.64 -30.61 6.18
N GLU A 138 -14.81 -29.96 6.29
CA GLU A 138 -15.03 -28.88 7.28
C GLU A 138 -15.02 -29.36 8.76
N ASP A 139 -15.32 -30.63 9.01
CA ASP A 139 -15.45 -31.22 10.35
C ASP A 139 -14.15 -31.89 10.84
N GLN A 140 -13.09 -31.91 10.03
CA GLN A 140 -11.80 -32.54 10.39
C GLN A 140 -10.96 -31.72 11.37
N GLY A 141 -11.42 -30.53 11.77
CA GLY A 141 -10.74 -29.68 12.75
C GLY A 141 -9.33 -29.29 12.28
N VAL A 142 -8.38 -29.33 13.20
CA VAL A 142 -6.97 -28.94 12.95
C VAL A 142 -6.13 -30.03 12.27
N TRP A 143 -6.64 -31.26 12.16
CA TRP A 143 -5.85 -32.41 11.74
C TRP A 143 -5.32 -32.36 10.30
N PRO A 144 -6.01 -31.76 9.32
CA PRO A 144 -5.43 -31.55 7.99
C PRO A 144 -4.13 -30.72 8.01
N LEU A 145 -3.97 -29.82 8.99
CA LEU A 145 -2.76 -28.98 9.14
C LEU A 145 -1.54 -29.74 9.67
N VAL A 146 -1.72 -30.93 10.23
CA VAL A 146 -0.63 -31.70 10.88
C VAL A 146 -0.40 -33.06 10.22
N ARG A 147 -0.92 -33.25 9.00
CA ARG A 147 -0.74 -34.50 8.25
C ARG A 147 -0.37 -34.23 6.79
N VAL A 148 0.38 -35.14 6.20
CA VAL A 148 0.67 -35.19 4.76
C VAL A 148 0.40 -36.61 4.30
N MET A 149 -0.56 -36.78 3.39
CA MET A 149 -0.85 -38.08 2.77
C MET A 149 0.06 -38.31 1.56
N GLN A 150 0.19 -39.58 1.16
CA GLN A 150 0.95 -39.94 -0.03
C GLN A 150 0.46 -39.15 -1.26
N GLY A 151 1.38 -38.47 -1.95
CA GLY A 151 1.09 -37.66 -3.13
C GLY A 151 0.56 -36.24 -2.85
N GLU A 152 0.39 -35.85 -1.57
CA GLU A 152 -0.07 -34.51 -1.17
C GLU A 152 1.07 -33.60 -0.67
N SER A 153 2.33 -34.02 -0.77
CA SER A 153 3.49 -33.25 -0.26
C SER A 153 3.60 -31.84 -0.85
N GLY A 154 3.23 -31.66 -2.12
CA GLY A 154 3.20 -30.35 -2.81
C GLY A 154 1.91 -29.54 -2.60
N ARG A 155 0.94 -30.03 -1.83
CA ARG A 155 -0.35 -29.37 -1.61
C ARG A 155 -0.19 -28.17 -0.67
N SER A 156 -0.76 -27.03 -1.08
CA SER A 156 -0.72 -25.79 -0.32
C SER A 156 -1.38 -25.94 1.06
N PRO A 157 -0.66 -25.61 2.15
CA PRO A 157 -1.24 -25.50 3.48
C PRO A 157 -2.41 -24.50 3.55
N ASN A 158 -2.48 -23.53 2.62
CA ASN A 158 -3.58 -22.58 2.56
C ASN A 158 -4.93 -23.28 2.32
N GLU A 159 -4.95 -24.40 1.59
CA GLU A 159 -6.19 -25.18 1.41
C GLU A 159 -6.70 -25.78 2.72
N ASP A 160 -5.78 -26.10 3.64
CA ASP A 160 -6.10 -26.71 4.92
C ASP A 160 -6.52 -25.64 5.96
N VAL A 161 -5.94 -24.43 5.89
CA VAL A 161 -6.30 -23.26 6.71
C VAL A 161 -7.64 -22.63 6.31
N LYS A 162 -8.18 -22.95 5.12
CA LYS A 162 -9.48 -22.41 4.66
C LYS A 162 -10.68 -22.86 5.51
N THR A 163 -10.56 -23.97 6.23
CA THR A 163 -11.66 -24.52 7.03
C THR A 163 -11.94 -23.64 8.25
N GLU A 164 -13.22 -23.41 8.56
CA GLU A 164 -13.62 -22.55 9.67
C GLU A 164 -13.12 -23.10 11.01
N ALA A 165 -13.13 -24.42 11.18
CA ALA A 165 -12.60 -25.07 12.37
C ALA A 165 -11.09 -24.84 12.58
N ALA A 166 -10.29 -24.87 11.49
CA ALA A 166 -8.86 -24.56 11.55
C ALA A 166 -8.61 -23.09 11.90
N ARG A 167 -9.37 -22.16 11.29
CA ARG A 167 -9.26 -20.72 11.60
C ARG A 167 -9.66 -20.40 13.02
N ALA A 168 -10.76 -20.96 13.51
CA ALA A 168 -11.21 -20.76 14.89
C ALA A 168 -10.14 -21.24 15.89
N SER A 169 -9.59 -22.44 15.68
CA SER A 169 -8.56 -23.01 16.55
C SER A 169 -7.24 -22.22 16.52
N LEU A 170 -6.80 -21.78 15.34
CA LEU A 170 -5.62 -20.92 15.19
C LEU A 170 -5.85 -19.56 15.84
N GLY A 171 -7.03 -18.96 15.63
CA GLY A 171 -7.40 -17.66 16.19
C GLY A 171 -7.48 -17.68 17.70
N GLU A 172 -8.17 -18.64 18.30
CA GLU A 172 -8.24 -18.82 19.76
C GLU A 172 -6.83 -18.97 20.35
N ARG A 173 -5.98 -19.77 19.70
CA ARG A 173 -4.63 -20.00 20.17
C ARG A 173 -3.74 -18.75 20.05
N LEU A 174 -3.76 -18.07 18.90
CA LEU A 174 -2.99 -16.84 18.71
C LEU A 174 -3.47 -15.72 19.63
N ALA A 175 -4.78 -15.61 19.87
CA ALA A 175 -5.34 -14.67 20.84
C ALA A 175 -4.86 -14.97 22.27
N SER A 176 -4.85 -16.25 22.68
CA SER A 176 -4.35 -16.67 23.99
C SER A 176 -2.85 -16.37 24.19
N MET A 177 -2.04 -16.48 23.13
CA MET A 177 -0.59 -16.24 23.18
C MET A 177 -0.22 -14.76 23.10
N SER A 178 -0.95 -13.97 22.31
CA SER A 178 -0.68 -12.54 22.10
C SER A 178 -1.33 -11.63 23.15
N GLY A 179 -2.33 -12.16 23.87
CA GLY A 179 -3.22 -11.39 24.75
C GLY A 179 -4.12 -10.41 23.98
N ALA A 180 -4.12 -10.45 22.66
CA ALA A 180 -4.90 -9.58 21.79
C ALA A 180 -6.20 -10.29 21.41
N VAL A 181 -7.34 -9.77 21.90
CA VAL A 181 -8.66 -10.17 21.41
C VAL A 181 -9.01 -9.22 20.26
N LEU A 182 -8.78 -9.67 19.04
CA LEU A 182 -9.30 -8.98 17.86
C LEU A 182 -10.76 -9.38 17.67
N GLY A 183 -11.66 -8.47 18.07
CA GLY A 183 -13.03 -8.48 17.60
C GLY A 183 -14.01 -9.21 18.50
N GLY A 184 -14.90 -8.43 19.11
CA GLY A 184 -16.30 -8.81 19.25
C GLY A 184 -17.13 -8.05 18.21
N GLU A 185 -18.40 -8.45 18.00
CA GLU A 185 -19.33 -7.77 17.07
C GLU A 185 -19.36 -6.25 17.28
N GLY A 186 -19.23 -5.77 18.52
CA GLY A 186 -19.24 -4.34 18.84
C GLY A 186 -18.03 -3.54 18.33
N ALA A 187 -16.86 -4.17 18.10
CA ALA A 187 -15.67 -3.47 17.61
C ALA A 187 -15.77 -3.15 16.11
N GLU A 188 -16.30 -4.10 15.32
CA GLU A 188 -16.53 -3.89 13.88
C GLU A 188 -17.67 -2.91 13.65
N GLU A 189 -18.73 -2.98 14.48
CA GLU A 189 -19.83 -2.03 14.45
C GLU A 189 -19.35 -0.60 14.78
N LEU A 190 -18.46 -0.46 15.78
CA LEU A 190 -17.86 0.82 16.13
C LEU A 190 -17.03 1.40 14.97
N LEU A 191 -16.17 0.59 14.34
CA LEU A 191 -15.36 1.01 13.20
C LEU A 191 -16.22 1.45 12.02
N GLN A 192 -17.33 0.75 11.75
CA GLN A 192 -18.28 1.14 10.70
C GLN A 192 -19.00 2.46 11.03
N LYS A 193 -19.40 2.67 12.28
CA LYS A 193 -20.00 3.94 12.73
C LYS A 193 -19.02 5.10 12.57
N VAL A 194 -17.76 4.91 12.98
CA VAL A 194 -16.71 5.93 12.84
C VAL A 194 -16.39 6.19 11.38
N ARG A 195 -16.32 5.16 10.52
CA ARG A 195 -16.15 5.34 9.07
C ARG A 195 -17.32 6.12 8.47
N THR A 196 -18.55 5.82 8.88
CA THR A 196 -19.73 6.53 8.38
C THR A 196 -19.68 8.01 8.74
N GLU A 197 -19.32 8.34 9.99
CA GLU A 197 -19.17 9.74 10.41
C GLU A 197 -18.01 10.42 9.69
N TYR A 198 -16.86 9.75 9.53
CA TYR A 198 -15.73 10.27 8.75
C TYR A 198 -16.13 10.61 7.30
N LEU A 199 -16.86 9.71 6.63
CA LEU A 199 -17.32 9.90 5.24
C LEU A 199 -18.38 10.99 5.08
N ARG A 200 -18.94 11.50 6.17
CA ARG A 200 -19.81 12.67 6.16
C ARG A 200 -19.02 13.94 5.83
N HIS A 201 -17.77 14.02 6.28
CA HIS A 201 -16.88 15.19 6.17
C HIS A 201 -15.77 15.02 5.13
N TYR A 202 -15.25 13.80 4.95
CA TYR A 202 -14.15 13.49 4.04
C TYR A 202 -14.52 12.41 3.00
N THR A 203 -13.82 12.39 1.87
CA THR A 203 -13.86 11.30 0.92
C THR A 203 -12.96 10.15 1.38
N GLU A 204 -13.07 8.97 0.74
CA GLU A 204 -12.15 7.86 1.01
C GLU A 204 -10.67 8.23 0.79
N GLY A 205 -10.39 9.20 -0.09
CA GLY A 205 -9.04 9.72 -0.34
C GLY A 205 -8.57 10.81 0.64
N GLY A 206 -9.31 11.08 1.72
CA GLY A 206 -8.93 12.04 2.76
C GLY A 206 -9.12 13.51 2.41
N GLN A 207 -9.82 13.83 1.32
CA GLN A 207 -10.17 15.19 0.93
C GLN A 207 -11.54 15.58 1.49
N LEU A 208 -11.76 16.86 1.83
CA LEU A 208 -13.07 17.34 2.25
C LEU A 208 -14.13 17.09 1.16
N VAL A 209 -15.31 16.61 1.55
CA VAL A 209 -16.40 16.36 0.61
C VAL A 209 -16.92 17.70 0.08
N LYS A 210 -17.00 17.84 -1.25
CA LYS A 210 -17.39 19.09 -1.94
C LYS A 210 -18.87 19.18 -2.29
N ARG A 211 -19.69 18.20 -1.86
CA ARG A 211 -21.14 18.18 -2.12
C ARG A 211 -21.84 19.31 -1.36
N ALA A 212 -22.87 19.90 -1.98
CA ALA A 212 -23.59 21.04 -1.41
C ALA A 212 -24.29 20.73 -0.09
N ASP A 213 -24.62 19.46 0.18
CA ASP A 213 -25.26 19.00 1.42
C ASP A 213 -24.29 18.75 2.58
N ALA A 214 -22.97 18.73 2.34
CA ALA A 214 -21.97 18.46 3.36
C ALA A 214 -21.95 19.58 4.43
N PRO A 215 -21.83 19.24 5.73
CA PRO A 215 -21.85 20.23 6.82
C PRO A 215 -20.88 21.39 6.61
N MET A 216 -19.64 21.09 6.22
CA MET A 216 -18.59 22.09 5.98
C MET A 216 -18.91 23.02 4.79
N VAL A 217 -19.47 22.48 3.70
CA VAL A 217 -19.84 23.27 2.52
C VAL A 217 -21.04 24.15 2.81
N LYS A 218 -22.05 23.63 3.51
CA LYS A 218 -23.22 24.39 3.97
C LYS A 218 -22.81 25.55 4.88
N ALA A 219 -22.05 25.28 5.94
CA ALA A 219 -21.60 26.30 6.88
C ALA A 219 -20.72 27.36 6.18
N THR A 220 -19.81 26.94 5.29
CA THR A 220 -18.98 27.87 4.50
C THR A 220 -19.84 28.76 3.60
N SER A 221 -20.85 28.19 2.92
CA SER A 221 -21.75 28.95 2.05
C SER A 221 -22.66 29.91 2.82
N ALA A 222 -23.13 29.52 4.00
CA ALA A 222 -23.94 30.35 4.89
C ALA A 222 -23.13 31.53 5.43
N ALA A 223 -21.91 31.29 5.91
CA ALA A 223 -21.00 32.34 6.36
C ALA A 223 -20.64 33.31 5.22
N ALA A 224 -20.36 32.79 4.02
CA ALA A 224 -20.07 33.62 2.85
C ALA A 224 -21.26 34.50 2.43
N ALA A 225 -22.48 33.95 2.45
CA ALA A 225 -23.71 34.69 2.13
C ALA A 225 -24.00 35.78 3.18
N ALA A 226 -23.92 35.45 4.48
CA ALA A 226 -24.09 36.41 5.56
C ALA A 226 -23.04 37.54 5.50
N LYS A 227 -21.78 37.19 5.20
CA LYS A 227 -20.67 38.14 5.04
C LYS A 227 -20.91 39.12 3.89
N ALA A 228 -21.36 38.62 2.74
CA ALA A 228 -21.63 39.43 1.55
C ALA A 228 -22.78 40.41 1.79
N GLU A 229 -23.88 39.96 2.41
CA GLU A 229 -25.03 40.83 2.71
C GLU A 229 -24.68 41.88 3.79
N ARG A 230 -23.89 41.51 4.81
CA ARG A 230 -23.39 42.46 5.79
C ARG A 230 -22.46 43.50 5.17
N ASP A 231 -21.57 43.12 4.25
CA ASP A 231 -20.71 44.10 3.55
C ASP A 231 -21.54 45.06 2.68
N ARG A 232 -22.54 44.54 1.97
CA ARG A 232 -23.46 45.36 1.18
C ARG A 232 -24.20 46.38 2.05
N LEU A 233 -24.75 45.97 3.18
CA LEU A 233 -25.43 46.87 4.11
C LEU A 233 -24.47 47.87 4.77
N ARG A 234 -23.22 47.45 5.05
CA ARG A 234 -22.18 48.35 5.57
C ARG A 234 -21.82 49.44 4.56
N ASP A 235 -21.70 49.10 3.28
CA ASP A 235 -21.37 50.09 2.26
C ASP A 235 -22.54 51.02 1.97
N GLN A 236 -23.78 50.51 1.97
CA GLN A 236 -24.99 51.34 1.94
C GLN A 236 -25.08 52.29 3.14
N LEU A 237 -24.69 51.83 4.34
CA LEU A 237 -24.67 52.66 5.54
C LEU A 237 -23.61 53.75 5.45
N LYS A 238 -22.40 53.46 4.95
CA LYS A 238 -21.37 54.49 4.74
C LYS A 238 -21.80 55.57 3.74
N GLU A 239 -22.48 55.18 2.66
CA GLU A 239 -22.98 56.11 1.66
C GLU A 239 -24.09 56.99 2.24
N HIS A 240 -24.98 56.38 3.03
CA HIS A 240 -26.02 57.07 3.78
C HIS A 240 -25.44 58.04 4.83
N ASP A 241 -24.49 57.60 5.66
CA ASP A 241 -23.84 58.43 6.68
C ASP A 241 -23.09 59.62 6.05
N ALA A 242 -22.39 59.38 4.93
CA ALA A 242 -21.75 60.45 4.19
C ALA A 242 -22.76 61.44 3.60
N ALA A 243 -23.95 60.98 3.19
CA ALA A 243 -25.03 61.85 2.72
C ALA A 243 -25.70 62.63 3.87
N VAL A 244 -25.87 62.01 5.05
CA VAL A 244 -26.35 62.66 6.28
C VAL A 244 -25.37 63.72 6.76
N ASP A 245 -24.07 63.42 6.80
CA ASP A 245 -23.03 64.39 7.18
C ASP A 245 -23.00 65.58 6.21
N ARG A 246 -23.14 65.33 4.90
CA ARG A 246 -23.23 66.39 3.89
C ARG A 246 -24.51 67.22 4.07
N HIS A 247 -25.65 66.58 4.34
CA HIS A 247 -26.91 67.27 4.63
C HIS A 247 -26.80 68.11 5.90
N ALA A 248 -26.23 67.57 6.98
CA ALA A 248 -26.05 68.26 8.25
C ALA A 248 -25.09 69.46 8.13
N ARG A 249 -24.01 69.32 7.35
CA ARG A 249 -23.10 70.45 7.05
C ARG A 249 -23.81 71.54 6.25
N LEU A 250 -24.56 71.16 5.20
CA LEU A 250 -25.34 72.12 4.42
C LEU A 250 -26.47 72.76 5.24
N GLU A 251 -27.08 72.04 6.19
CA GLU A 251 -28.04 72.59 7.14
C GLU A 251 -27.41 73.57 8.10
N GLN A 252 -26.24 73.24 8.66
CA GLN A 252 -25.50 74.15 9.53
C GLN A 252 -25.03 75.39 8.77
N ASP A 253 -24.58 75.22 7.53
CA ASP A 253 -24.18 76.32 6.67
C ASP A 253 -25.40 77.19 6.34
N LEU A 254 -26.55 76.62 5.97
CA LEU A 254 -27.77 77.38 5.72
C LEU A 254 -28.30 78.07 6.96
N ASP A 255 -28.31 77.40 8.11
CA ASP A 255 -28.72 78.02 9.38
C ASP A 255 -27.78 79.15 9.75
N ARG A 256 -26.48 78.97 9.57
CA ARG A 256 -25.49 80.02 9.81
C ARG A 256 -25.71 81.20 8.87
N LEU A 257 -25.80 80.96 7.56
CA LEU A 257 -26.00 82.00 6.57
C LEU A 257 -27.37 82.71 6.79
N ARG A 258 -28.44 81.99 7.14
CA ARG A 258 -29.77 82.54 7.47
C ARG A 258 -29.80 83.30 8.79
N ARG A 259 -29.02 82.89 9.79
CA ARG A 259 -28.88 83.64 11.06
C ARG A 259 -28.01 84.88 10.88
N GLU A 260 -27.03 84.80 9.99
CA GLU A 260 -26.21 85.94 9.59
C GLU A 260 -27.02 86.91 8.72
N GLN A 261 -28.00 86.44 7.94
CA GLN A 261 -28.82 87.24 7.03
C GLN A 261 -29.50 88.47 7.70
N PRO A 262 -30.38 88.35 8.72
CA PRO A 262 -31.01 89.50 9.34
C PRO A 262 -29.99 90.40 10.03
N ARG A 263 -28.88 89.82 10.52
CA ARG A 263 -27.80 90.57 11.17
C ARG A 263 -26.97 91.36 10.15
N LEU A 264 -26.78 90.85 8.95
CA LEU A 264 -26.15 91.53 7.82
C LEU A 264 -27.09 92.57 7.21
N ASP A 265 -28.39 92.28 7.12
CA ASP A 265 -29.43 93.24 6.70
C ASP A 265 -29.57 94.40 7.71
N GLU A 266 -29.58 94.10 9.02
CA GLU A 266 -29.58 95.11 10.09
C GLU A 266 -28.26 95.86 10.18
N ARG A 267 -27.10 95.19 10.05
CA ARG A 267 -25.80 95.89 9.96
C ARG A 267 -25.75 96.80 8.74
N HIS A 268 -26.30 96.37 7.61
CA HIS A 268 -26.35 97.20 6.42
C HIS A 268 -27.26 98.43 6.62
N ARG A 269 -28.45 98.24 7.21
CA ARG A 269 -29.39 99.34 7.51
C ARG A 269 -28.90 100.29 8.62
N ALA A 270 -28.33 99.75 9.69
CA ALA A 270 -27.80 100.52 10.82
C ALA A 270 -26.51 101.26 10.45
N ALA A 271 -25.61 100.63 9.68
CA ALA A 271 -24.44 101.32 9.14
C ALA A 271 -24.89 102.44 8.20
N GLN A 272 -25.92 102.25 7.36
CA GLN A 272 -26.45 103.31 6.50
C GLN A 272 -27.06 104.49 7.26
N SER A 273 -27.82 104.24 8.34
CA SER A 273 -28.41 105.34 9.13
C SER A 273 -27.38 106.11 9.94
N GLU A 274 -26.36 105.42 10.45
CA GLU A 274 -25.32 106.04 11.27
C GLU A 274 -24.32 106.82 10.42
N VAL A 275 -24.02 106.35 9.20
CA VAL A 275 -23.29 107.11 8.18
C VAL A 275 -23.93 108.47 7.91
N MET A 276 -25.26 108.56 7.77
CA MET A 276 -25.94 109.84 7.50
C MET A 276 -25.87 110.86 8.65
N ARG A 277 -25.93 110.38 9.90
CA ARG A 277 -25.91 111.24 11.10
C ARG A 277 -24.50 111.70 11.44
N ILE A 278 -23.55 110.81 11.20
CA ILE A 278 -22.12 111.06 11.29
C ILE A 278 -21.66 112.00 10.18
N GLN A 279 -22.21 111.91 8.96
CA GLN A 279 -21.80 112.75 7.83
C GLN A 279 -21.75 114.24 8.19
N LYS A 280 -22.79 114.77 8.85
CA LYS A 280 -22.85 116.19 9.24
C LYS A 280 -21.80 116.64 10.25
N LEU A 281 -21.31 115.74 11.09
CA LEU A 281 -20.30 115.99 12.11
C LEU A 281 -18.89 115.62 11.57
N LYS A 282 -18.80 114.62 10.70
CA LYS A 282 -17.70 114.28 9.79
C LYS A 282 -17.41 115.36 8.77
N ASP A 283 -18.32 116.26 8.42
CA ASP A 283 -17.95 117.31 7.47
C ASP A 283 -16.98 118.31 8.13
N GLY A 284 -17.21 118.63 9.42
CA GLY A 284 -16.31 119.49 10.22
C GLY A 284 -15.16 118.74 10.91
N LEU A 285 -15.38 117.49 11.33
CA LEU A 285 -14.29 116.63 11.79
C LEU A 285 -13.46 116.15 10.62
N GLY A 286 -14.05 115.80 9.49
CA GLY A 286 -13.40 115.28 8.30
C GLY A 286 -12.43 116.27 7.69
N GLU A 287 -12.57 117.59 7.86
CA GLU A 287 -11.45 118.47 7.47
C GLU A 287 -10.20 118.31 8.36
N LEU A 288 -10.37 117.93 9.63
CA LEU A 288 -9.30 117.74 10.63
C LEU A 288 -8.90 116.27 10.87
N ASP A 289 -9.78 115.32 10.61
CA ASP A 289 -9.73 113.87 10.77
C ASP A 289 -9.42 113.22 9.42
N ALA A 290 -9.92 113.76 8.30
CA ALA A 290 -9.25 113.46 7.03
C ALA A 290 -7.83 114.07 6.97
N ARG A 291 -7.41 114.93 7.92
CA ARG A 291 -6.00 115.31 8.09
C ARG A 291 -5.27 114.45 9.12
N ARG A 292 -5.83 114.21 10.31
CA ARG A 292 -5.22 113.29 11.30
C ARG A 292 -5.41 111.84 10.91
N GLY A 293 -6.62 111.33 10.74
CA GLY A 293 -6.92 110.00 10.23
C GLY A 293 -6.21 109.69 8.91
N GLN A 294 -5.96 110.67 8.03
CA GLN A 294 -5.04 110.45 6.90
C GLN A 294 -3.60 110.17 7.36
N VAL A 295 -3.05 110.93 8.31
CA VAL A 295 -1.68 110.73 8.83
C VAL A 295 -1.55 109.50 9.77
N GLU A 296 -2.56 109.21 10.59
CA GLU A 296 -2.69 108.08 11.53
C GLU A 296 -2.99 106.77 10.77
N ALA A 297 -3.93 106.76 9.82
CA ALA A 297 -4.14 105.59 8.98
C ALA A 297 -2.92 105.34 8.09
N GLU A 298 -2.24 106.38 7.58
CA GLU A 298 -0.96 106.22 6.89
C GLU A 298 0.12 105.64 7.82
N ALA A 299 0.25 106.11 9.08
CA ALA A 299 1.23 105.60 10.04
C ALA A 299 0.91 104.18 10.55
N GLN A 300 -0.34 103.86 10.87
CA GLN A 300 -0.78 102.52 11.29
C GLN A 300 -0.72 101.53 10.13
N LEU A 301 -1.08 101.94 8.91
CA LEU A 301 -0.86 101.15 7.71
C LEU A 301 0.64 100.87 7.58
N LEU A 302 1.51 101.88 7.58
CA LEU A 302 2.95 101.71 7.51
C LEU A 302 3.53 100.84 8.66
N ALA A 303 2.99 100.91 9.89
CA ALA A 303 3.43 100.12 11.03
C ALA A 303 2.96 98.66 10.97
N SER A 304 1.74 98.41 10.49
CA SER A 304 1.24 97.06 10.22
C SER A 304 1.98 96.43 9.05
N THR A 305 2.24 97.21 8.00
CA THR A 305 3.10 96.88 6.86
C THR A 305 4.53 96.60 7.32
N GLN A 306 5.10 97.35 8.27
CA GLN A 306 6.42 97.07 8.82
C GLN A 306 6.45 95.80 9.69
N ARG A 307 5.45 95.56 10.55
CA ARG A 307 5.37 94.32 11.33
C ARG A 307 5.16 93.08 10.45
N GLN A 308 4.31 93.19 9.43
CA GLN A 308 4.14 92.16 8.42
C GLN A 308 5.44 91.94 7.65
N ARG A 309 6.19 93.01 7.37
CA ARG A 309 7.53 92.90 6.76
C ARG A 309 8.53 92.17 7.66
N GLU A 310 8.59 92.50 8.94
CA GLU A 310 9.49 91.86 9.92
C GLU A 310 9.16 90.37 10.11
N ALA A 311 7.87 90.01 10.17
CA ALA A 311 7.44 88.62 10.21
C ALA A 311 7.83 87.86 8.93
N LEU A 312 7.59 88.45 7.75
CA LEU A 312 8.01 87.86 6.47
C LEU A 312 9.53 87.71 6.35
N LEU A 313 10.31 88.66 6.89
CA LEU A 313 11.77 88.57 6.95
C LEU A 313 12.24 87.42 7.85
N ALA A 314 11.64 87.27 9.03
CA ALA A 314 11.96 86.19 9.95
C ALA A 314 11.60 84.81 9.38
N GLU A 315 10.39 84.66 8.84
CA GLU A 315 9.94 83.41 8.21
C GLU A 315 10.76 83.07 6.95
N SER A 316 11.13 84.08 6.16
CA SER A 316 12.00 83.90 5.00
C SER A 316 13.39 83.44 5.42
N ALA A 317 14.00 84.07 6.45
CA ALA A 317 15.31 83.69 6.94
C ALA A 317 15.34 82.26 7.51
N GLU A 318 14.30 81.87 8.25
CA GLU A 318 14.16 80.51 8.77
C GLU A 318 14.01 79.48 7.63
N ALA A 319 13.12 79.74 6.67
CA ALA A 319 12.92 78.87 5.52
C ALA A 319 14.19 78.76 4.63
N GLU A 320 14.90 79.86 4.42
CA GLU A 320 16.16 79.89 3.68
C GLU A 320 17.28 79.14 4.39
N SER A 321 17.29 79.13 5.73
CA SER A 321 18.26 78.36 6.51
C SER A 321 18.00 76.84 6.50
N ALA A 322 16.72 76.44 6.46
CA ALA A 322 16.31 75.04 6.53
C ALA A 322 16.33 74.32 5.16
N ALA A 323 16.08 75.03 4.07
CA ALA A 323 15.99 74.44 2.73
C ALA A 323 17.28 73.71 2.28
N PRO A 324 18.51 74.22 2.49
CA PRO A 324 19.74 73.54 2.07
C PRO A 324 19.91 72.15 2.71
N ALA A 325 19.55 71.98 3.97
CA ALA A 325 19.65 70.70 4.67
C ALA A 325 18.71 69.64 4.07
N LEU A 326 17.50 70.04 3.68
CA LEU A 326 16.54 69.14 3.02
C LEU A 326 16.95 68.80 1.59
N THR A 327 17.52 69.77 0.86
CA THR A 327 18.09 69.53 -0.49
C THR A 327 19.28 68.57 -0.42
N GLN A 328 20.16 68.72 0.58
CA GLN A 328 21.28 67.81 0.79
C GLN A 328 20.80 66.38 1.13
N ARG A 329 19.78 66.25 1.97
CA ARG A 329 19.17 64.95 2.29
C ARG A 329 18.55 64.27 1.07
N HIS A 330 17.91 65.05 0.19
CA HIS A 330 17.39 64.53 -1.08
C HIS A 330 18.52 64.03 -1.99
N ALA A 331 19.60 64.80 -2.13
CA ALA A 331 20.76 64.40 -2.93
C ALA A 331 21.40 63.09 -2.42
N GLN A 332 21.53 62.94 -1.09
CA GLN A 332 22.03 61.71 -0.47
C GLN A 332 21.12 60.52 -0.75
N ALA A 333 19.80 60.67 -0.60
CA ALA A 333 18.84 59.61 -0.89
C ALA A 333 18.88 59.19 -2.38
N GLN A 334 19.11 60.12 -3.30
CA GLN A 334 19.31 59.80 -4.72
C GLN A 334 20.61 59.02 -4.98
N GLU A 335 21.69 59.36 -4.29
CA GLU A 335 22.95 58.63 -4.39
C GLU A 335 22.82 57.19 -3.85
N ASP A 336 22.09 57.01 -2.75
CA ASP A 336 21.80 55.68 -2.19
C ASP A 336 20.97 54.82 -3.14
N VAL A 337 19.93 55.39 -3.76
CA VAL A 337 19.15 54.71 -4.82
C VAL A 337 20.06 54.30 -5.97
N ALA A 338 20.87 55.21 -6.50
CA ALA A 338 21.77 54.91 -7.61
C ALA A 338 22.79 53.79 -7.28
N ARG A 339 23.32 53.78 -6.04
CA ARG A 339 24.20 52.72 -5.56
C ARG A 339 23.50 51.37 -5.46
N ALA A 340 22.27 51.33 -4.98
CA ALA A 340 21.47 50.11 -4.89
C ALA A 340 21.07 49.59 -6.29
N GLU A 341 20.65 50.47 -7.19
CA GLU A 341 20.32 50.12 -8.59
C GLU A 341 21.53 49.52 -9.32
N ALA A 342 22.74 50.04 -9.09
CA ALA A 342 23.97 49.51 -9.68
C ALA A 342 24.33 48.09 -9.22
N ARG A 343 23.83 47.64 -8.05
CA ARG A 343 24.07 46.28 -7.51
C ARG A 343 23.13 45.22 -8.05
N LEU A 344 21.97 45.59 -8.60
CA LEU A 344 20.99 44.65 -9.11
C LEU A 344 21.43 43.88 -10.38
N PRO A 345 22.01 44.52 -11.43
CA PRO A 345 22.46 43.81 -12.62
C PRO A 345 23.45 42.66 -12.35
N PRO A 346 24.53 42.83 -11.56
CA PRO A 346 25.44 41.72 -11.27
C PRO A 346 24.78 40.62 -10.44
N GLN A 347 23.89 40.94 -9.49
CA GLN A 347 23.15 39.92 -8.73
C GLN A 347 22.18 39.12 -9.63
N ARG A 348 21.47 39.78 -10.54
CA ARG A 348 20.60 39.11 -11.52
C ARG A 348 21.39 38.20 -12.47
N ALA A 349 22.58 38.64 -12.90
CA ALA A 349 23.49 37.83 -13.69
C ALA A 349 23.99 36.60 -12.91
N GLU A 350 24.28 36.75 -11.61
CA GLU A 350 24.66 35.64 -10.75
C GLU A 350 23.52 34.64 -10.57
N VAL A 351 22.27 35.09 -10.32
CA VAL A 351 21.10 34.19 -10.28
C VAL A 351 20.95 33.42 -11.59
N GLN A 352 21.12 34.09 -12.74
CA GLN A 352 21.07 33.43 -14.04
C GLN A 352 22.16 32.37 -14.20
N SER A 353 23.39 32.69 -13.79
CA SER A 353 24.54 31.78 -13.82
C SER A 353 24.29 30.54 -12.95
N ARG A 354 23.84 30.74 -11.71
CA ARG A 354 23.51 29.63 -10.78
C ARG A 354 22.35 28.79 -11.26
N ARG A 355 21.34 29.39 -11.90
CA ARG A 355 20.22 28.66 -12.50
C ARG A 355 20.70 27.74 -13.63
N VAL A 356 21.55 28.24 -14.52
CA VAL A 356 22.15 27.42 -15.59
C VAL A 356 22.99 26.29 -15.02
N ALA A 357 23.74 26.53 -13.94
CA ALA A 357 24.51 25.50 -13.25
C ALA A 357 23.61 24.41 -12.64
N PHE A 358 22.51 24.80 -11.97
CA PHE A 358 21.52 23.87 -11.42
C PHE A 358 20.84 23.05 -12.51
N GLU A 359 20.39 23.68 -13.60
CA GLU A 359 19.78 22.99 -14.74
C GLU A 359 20.74 21.97 -15.38
N ARG A 360 22.03 22.32 -15.48
CA ARG A 360 23.08 21.42 -15.98
C ARG A 360 23.31 20.25 -15.04
N ALA A 361 23.39 20.48 -13.73
CA ALA A 361 23.55 19.42 -12.73
C ALA A 361 22.35 18.45 -12.72
N GLY A 362 21.12 18.98 -12.78
CA GLY A 362 19.91 18.17 -12.86
C GLY A 362 19.76 17.40 -14.17
N ARG A 363 20.21 17.97 -15.31
CA ARG A 363 20.30 17.22 -16.57
C ARG A 363 21.26 16.03 -16.45
N LEU A 364 22.44 16.25 -15.87
CA LEU A 364 23.42 15.17 -15.66
C LEU A 364 22.85 14.05 -14.78
N CYS A 365 22.16 14.39 -13.69
CA CYS A 365 21.46 13.42 -12.84
C CYS A 365 20.43 12.60 -13.64
N ARG A 366 19.58 13.26 -14.43
CA ARG A 366 18.59 12.57 -15.28
C ARG A 366 19.27 11.67 -16.31
N ARG A 367 20.36 12.13 -16.94
CA ARG A 367 21.13 11.34 -17.90
C ARG A 367 21.74 10.10 -17.26
N LEU A 368 22.31 10.20 -16.06
CA LEU A 368 22.88 9.06 -15.35
C LEU A 368 21.82 8.08 -14.84
N ARG A 369 20.66 8.57 -14.36
CA ARG A 369 19.51 7.71 -14.00
C ARG A 369 18.97 6.95 -15.20
N ALA A 370 18.74 7.65 -16.32
CA ALA A 370 18.32 7.01 -17.56
C ALA A 370 19.39 6.02 -18.06
N HIS A 371 20.69 6.32 -17.88
CA HIS A 371 21.73 5.36 -18.21
C HIS A 371 21.68 4.09 -17.32
N ARG A 372 21.41 4.23 -16.03
CA ARG A 372 21.21 3.07 -15.14
C ARG A 372 20.05 2.21 -15.62
N GLU A 373 18.92 2.83 -15.93
CA GLU A 373 17.75 2.14 -16.48
C GLU A 373 18.08 1.44 -17.82
N THR A 374 18.90 2.04 -18.69
CA THR A 374 19.32 1.37 -19.93
C THR A 374 20.14 0.11 -19.67
N LEU A 375 21.05 0.12 -18.69
CA LEU A 375 21.89 -1.03 -18.37
C LEU A 375 21.09 -2.14 -17.70
N ASP A 376 20.21 -1.78 -16.75
CA ASP A 376 19.35 -2.74 -16.06
C ASP A 376 18.34 -3.38 -17.03
N ALA A 377 17.77 -2.60 -17.96
CA ALA A 377 16.88 -3.11 -19.00
C ALA A 377 17.61 -4.03 -19.99
N ALA A 378 18.84 -3.68 -20.41
CA ALA A 378 19.64 -4.50 -21.31
C ALA A 378 20.03 -5.85 -20.68
N GLU A 379 20.35 -5.87 -19.37
CA GLU A 379 20.63 -7.13 -18.67
C GLU A 379 19.38 -7.99 -18.54
N ALA A 380 18.24 -7.42 -18.15
CA ALA A 380 16.98 -8.13 -18.06
C ALA A 380 16.55 -8.70 -19.42
N GLN A 381 16.71 -7.93 -20.49
CA GLN A 381 16.50 -8.39 -21.86
C GLN A 381 17.38 -9.59 -22.20
N ARG A 382 18.69 -9.54 -21.88
CA ARG A 382 19.61 -10.66 -22.14
C ARG A 382 19.18 -11.93 -21.40
N VAL A 383 18.75 -11.80 -20.14
CA VAL A 383 18.26 -12.93 -19.33
C VAL A 383 17.01 -13.55 -19.96
N ASP A 384 16.05 -12.73 -20.38
CA ASP A 384 14.82 -13.24 -20.98
C ASP A 384 15.01 -13.80 -22.39
N GLN A 385 15.93 -13.26 -23.19
CA GLN A 385 16.34 -13.86 -24.46
C GLN A 385 16.93 -15.26 -24.27
N GLU A 386 17.78 -15.43 -23.26
CA GLU A 386 18.36 -16.73 -22.92
C GLU A 386 17.28 -17.71 -22.41
N ARG A 387 16.32 -17.23 -21.60
CA ARG A 387 15.15 -18.02 -21.19
C ARG A 387 14.32 -18.45 -22.40
N LEU A 388 14.02 -17.55 -23.33
CA LEU A 388 13.25 -17.87 -24.53
C LEU A 388 13.96 -18.92 -25.40
N ARG A 389 15.28 -18.80 -25.61
CA ARG A 389 16.08 -19.80 -26.32
C ARG A 389 15.96 -21.18 -25.69
N ARG A 390 16.10 -21.28 -24.36
CA ARG A 390 15.98 -22.55 -23.63
C ARG A 390 14.56 -23.12 -23.70
N ALA A 391 13.53 -22.27 -23.63
CA ALA A 391 12.14 -22.69 -23.73
C ALA A 391 11.80 -23.23 -25.14
N LEU A 392 12.32 -22.60 -26.19
CA LEU A 392 12.16 -23.07 -27.57
C LEU A 392 12.85 -24.42 -27.78
N ALA A 393 14.09 -24.59 -27.29
CA ALA A 393 14.79 -25.87 -27.34
C ALA A 393 14.03 -26.99 -26.61
N ALA A 394 13.48 -26.70 -25.42
CA ALA A 394 12.65 -27.66 -24.68
C ALA A 394 11.34 -28.01 -25.43
N LYS A 395 10.73 -27.03 -26.12
CA LYS A 395 9.54 -27.28 -26.96
C LYS A 395 9.86 -28.19 -28.14
N GLU A 396 10.98 -27.96 -28.83
CA GLU A 396 11.43 -28.80 -29.93
C GLU A 396 11.67 -30.25 -29.47
N GLN A 397 12.37 -30.42 -28.33
CA GLN A 397 12.60 -31.73 -27.74
C GLN A 397 11.30 -32.44 -27.35
N ARG A 398 10.31 -31.70 -26.83
CA ARG A 398 8.98 -32.24 -26.52
C ARG A 398 8.28 -32.75 -27.78
N VAL A 399 8.23 -31.93 -28.82
CA VAL A 399 7.57 -32.28 -30.09
C VAL A 399 8.24 -33.49 -30.75
N ALA A 400 9.57 -33.55 -30.75
CA ALA A 400 10.32 -34.70 -31.25
C ALA A 400 10.01 -35.98 -30.45
N SER A 401 10.02 -35.90 -29.11
CA SER A 401 9.74 -37.04 -28.24
C SER A 401 8.28 -37.53 -28.35
N GLU A 402 7.31 -36.62 -28.51
CA GLU A 402 5.90 -36.99 -28.76
C GLU A 402 5.74 -37.75 -30.09
N ALA A 403 6.47 -37.35 -31.13
CA ALA A 403 6.46 -38.05 -32.41
C ALA A 403 7.08 -39.45 -32.31
N GLU A 404 8.24 -39.58 -31.64
CA GLU A 404 8.90 -40.88 -31.37
C GLU A 404 7.99 -41.82 -30.55
N GLN A 405 7.33 -41.30 -29.51
CA GLN A 405 6.45 -42.09 -28.65
C GLN A 405 5.24 -42.65 -29.41
N ARG A 406 4.66 -41.87 -30.33
CA ARG A 406 3.51 -42.30 -31.14
C ARG A 406 3.88 -43.41 -32.12
N ALA A 407 5.11 -43.44 -32.61
CA ALA A 407 5.60 -44.44 -33.55
C ALA A 407 5.90 -45.80 -32.90
N LEU A 408 6.06 -45.87 -31.58
CA LEU A 408 6.36 -47.10 -30.85
C LEU A 408 5.11 -47.74 -30.23
N ARG A 409 5.00 -49.05 -30.43
CA ARG A 409 4.00 -49.96 -29.87
C ARG A 409 4.70 -51.25 -29.42
N PRO A 410 4.20 -51.99 -28.41
CA PRO A 410 3.04 -51.69 -27.55
C PRO A 410 3.33 -50.62 -26.48
N ASP A 411 2.30 -50.16 -25.76
CA ASP A 411 2.46 -49.49 -24.45
C ASP A 411 2.53 -50.52 -23.32
N ASP A 412 2.70 -50.07 -22.07
CA ASP A 412 2.73 -50.94 -20.90
C ASP A 412 1.48 -51.82 -20.75
N ALA A 413 0.30 -51.30 -21.14
CA ALA A 413 -0.94 -52.08 -21.13
C ALA A 413 -0.95 -53.13 -22.27
N GLY A 414 -0.43 -52.78 -23.45
CA GLY A 414 -0.20 -53.71 -24.54
C GLY A 414 0.81 -54.80 -24.19
N LEU A 415 1.95 -54.43 -23.59
CA LEU A 415 2.98 -55.38 -23.16
C LEU A 415 2.44 -56.34 -22.09
N SER A 416 1.75 -55.82 -21.07
CA SER A 416 1.15 -56.64 -20.01
C SER A 416 0.14 -57.66 -20.57
N ARG A 417 -0.62 -57.26 -21.60
CA ARG A 417 -1.53 -58.17 -22.31
C ARG A 417 -0.77 -59.26 -23.06
N LEU A 418 0.31 -58.93 -23.76
CA LEU A 418 1.14 -59.91 -24.45
C LEU A 418 1.84 -60.88 -23.48
N GLU A 419 2.29 -60.39 -22.32
CA GLU A 419 2.91 -61.23 -21.28
C GLU A 419 1.90 -62.17 -20.62
N ALA A 420 0.67 -61.72 -20.39
CA ALA A 420 -0.42 -62.58 -19.92
C ALA A 420 -0.73 -63.69 -20.93
N LEU A 421 -0.81 -63.36 -22.23
CA LEU A 421 -0.99 -64.34 -23.31
C LEU A 421 0.19 -65.31 -23.41
N GLN A 422 1.43 -64.85 -23.15
CA GLN A 422 2.60 -65.72 -23.09
C GLN A 422 2.53 -66.69 -21.91
N ALA A 423 2.18 -66.20 -20.73
CA ALA A 423 2.01 -67.01 -19.53
C ALA A 423 0.90 -68.06 -19.72
N ASP A 424 -0.22 -67.70 -20.34
CA ASP A 424 -1.29 -68.65 -20.67
C ASP A 424 -0.82 -69.69 -21.70
N ALA A 425 -0.12 -69.28 -22.76
CA ALA A 425 0.45 -70.22 -23.74
C ALA A 425 1.43 -71.21 -23.09
N LEU A 426 2.31 -70.74 -22.20
CA LEU A 426 3.25 -71.56 -21.42
C LEU A 426 2.52 -72.51 -20.47
N LYS A 427 1.49 -72.04 -19.77
CA LYS A 427 0.67 -72.83 -18.85
C LYS A 427 -0.05 -73.96 -19.56
N HIS A 428 -0.67 -73.69 -20.72
CA HIS A 428 -1.34 -74.72 -21.51
C HIS A 428 -0.33 -75.71 -22.12
N THR A 429 0.84 -75.24 -22.56
CA THR A 429 1.92 -76.12 -23.06
C THR A 429 2.48 -77.02 -21.95
N SER A 430 2.76 -76.45 -20.76
CA SER A 430 3.29 -77.21 -19.61
C SER A 430 2.28 -78.23 -19.07
N ARG A 431 0.98 -77.93 -19.13
CA ARG A 431 -0.09 -78.89 -18.77
C ARG A 431 -0.18 -80.06 -19.76
N LEU A 432 0.03 -79.79 -21.05
CA LEU A 432 0.10 -80.82 -22.07
C LEU A 432 1.33 -81.72 -21.85
N GLU A 433 2.50 -81.13 -21.58
CA GLU A 433 3.74 -81.84 -21.28
C GLU A 433 3.67 -82.64 -19.96
N GLY A 434 3.01 -82.09 -18.93
CA GLY A 434 2.80 -82.78 -17.65
C GLY A 434 1.81 -83.95 -17.73
N ALA A 435 0.99 -84.03 -18.77
CA ALA A 435 0.11 -85.16 -19.06
C ALA A 435 0.78 -86.25 -19.92
N ALA A 436 2.07 -86.10 -20.24
CA ALA A 436 2.84 -87.08 -21.01
C ALA A 436 3.11 -88.36 -20.21
N ALA A 437 3.04 -89.53 -20.86
CA ALA A 437 3.54 -90.76 -20.29
C ALA A 437 5.07 -90.75 -20.27
N THR A 438 5.66 -90.97 -19.10
CA THR A 438 7.12 -91.06 -18.96
C THR A 438 7.52 -92.52 -18.81
N LEU A 439 8.32 -93.02 -19.76
CA LEU A 439 8.92 -94.34 -19.73
C LEU A 439 10.43 -94.20 -19.48
N VAL A 440 10.93 -94.85 -18.43
CA VAL A 440 12.37 -94.95 -18.17
C VAL A 440 12.83 -96.35 -18.54
N LEU A 441 13.75 -96.45 -19.49
CA LEU A 441 14.36 -97.68 -19.95
C LEU A 441 15.82 -97.71 -19.52
N THR A 442 16.23 -98.73 -18.78
CA THR A 442 17.63 -98.94 -18.38
C THR A 442 18.18 -100.18 -19.09
N ALA A 443 19.26 -100.01 -19.83
CA ALA A 443 19.90 -101.08 -20.57
C ALA A 443 20.72 -101.98 -19.65
N LEU A 444 20.29 -103.22 -19.46
CA LEU A 444 21.04 -104.24 -18.71
C LEU A 444 22.14 -104.90 -19.56
N ARG A 445 22.02 -104.81 -20.89
CA ARG A 445 22.97 -105.25 -21.93
C ARG A 445 22.80 -104.32 -23.15
N PRO A 446 23.76 -104.29 -24.09
CA PRO A 446 23.63 -103.43 -25.27
C PRO A 446 22.41 -103.82 -26.12
N PHE A 447 21.56 -102.86 -26.46
CA PHE A 447 20.42 -103.06 -27.35
C PHE A 447 20.13 -101.80 -28.17
N THR A 448 19.47 -101.96 -29.32
CA THR A 448 19.05 -100.83 -30.14
C THR A 448 17.65 -100.38 -29.76
N LEU A 449 17.47 -99.11 -29.43
CA LEU A 449 16.20 -98.47 -29.13
C LEU A 449 15.74 -97.69 -30.36
N ILE A 450 14.51 -97.93 -30.83
CA ILE A 450 13.88 -97.12 -31.88
C ILE A 450 12.66 -96.44 -31.28
N ASP A 451 12.69 -95.12 -31.27
CA ASP A 451 11.61 -94.22 -30.88
C ASP A 451 11.43 -93.12 -31.97
N GLU A 452 10.53 -92.16 -31.77
CA GLU A 452 10.28 -91.04 -32.69
C GLU A 452 11.51 -90.14 -32.93
N ARG A 453 12.55 -90.24 -32.09
CA ARG A 453 13.82 -89.50 -32.25
C ARG A 453 14.83 -90.27 -33.10
N GLY A 454 14.50 -91.50 -33.52
CA GLY A 454 15.31 -92.35 -34.38
C GLY A 454 15.91 -93.56 -33.67
N GLU A 455 16.75 -94.30 -34.41
CA GLU A 455 17.43 -95.51 -33.92
C GLU A 455 18.70 -95.13 -33.13
N ARG A 456 18.82 -95.61 -31.89
CA ARG A 456 19.98 -95.38 -31.03
C ARG A 456 20.40 -96.65 -30.27
N THR A 457 21.69 -96.94 -30.23
CA THR A 457 22.23 -98.09 -29.48
C THR A 457 22.50 -97.68 -28.04
N MET A 458 21.85 -98.36 -27.10
CA MET A 458 22.05 -98.18 -25.65
C MET A 458 23.13 -99.11 -25.13
N SER A 459 24.06 -98.58 -24.34
CA SER A 459 25.11 -99.38 -23.69
C SER A 459 24.65 -99.93 -22.34
N ALA A 460 25.27 -101.03 -21.87
CA ALA A 460 24.91 -101.60 -20.56
C ALA A 460 25.16 -100.60 -19.41
N GLY A 461 24.15 -100.39 -18.57
CA GLY A 461 24.10 -99.41 -17.49
C GLY A 461 23.48 -98.05 -17.87
N GLU A 462 23.28 -97.79 -19.17
CA GLU A 462 22.74 -96.53 -19.66
C GLU A 462 21.22 -96.49 -19.51
N SER A 463 20.67 -95.35 -19.07
CA SER A 463 19.22 -95.15 -18.95
C SER A 463 18.73 -94.07 -19.90
N ALA A 464 17.66 -94.37 -20.63
CA ALA A 464 16.96 -93.44 -21.49
C ALA A 464 15.58 -93.15 -20.90
N THR A 465 15.25 -91.86 -20.80
CA THR A 465 13.89 -91.43 -20.45
C THR A 465 13.19 -90.96 -21.72
N ILE A 466 12.00 -91.50 -21.98
CA ILE A 466 11.16 -91.17 -23.11
C ILE A 466 9.87 -90.57 -22.55
N HIS A 467 9.50 -89.40 -23.06
CA HIS A 467 8.25 -88.71 -22.72
C HIS A 467 7.35 -88.73 -23.95
N ALA A 468 6.26 -89.51 -23.93
CA ALA A 468 5.31 -89.55 -25.03
C ALA A 468 4.02 -88.81 -24.66
N VAL A 469 3.70 -87.79 -25.46
CA VAL A 469 2.44 -87.05 -25.45
C VAL A 469 1.44 -87.59 -26.47
N GLU A 470 1.87 -88.53 -27.33
CA GLU A 470 1.05 -89.24 -28.32
C GLU A 470 1.17 -90.77 -28.10
N PRO A 471 0.24 -91.59 -28.63
CA PRO A 471 0.40 -93.04 -28.68
C PRO A 471 1.60 -93.42 -29.55
N GLU A 472 2.70 -93.80 -28.92
CA GLU A 472 3.96 -94.13 -29.60
C GLU A 472 4.29 -95.61 -29.40
N THR A 473 4.87 -96.26 -30.41
CA THR A 473 5.39 -97.62 -30.27
C THR A 473 6.91 -97.58 -30.26
N ILE A 474 7.49 -97.90 -29.12
CA ILE A 474 8.94 -97.90 -28.89
C ILE A 474 9.42 -99.35 -29.05
N THR A 475 10.40 -99.59 -29.92
CA THR A 475 10.98 -100.94 -30.07
C THR A 475 12.34 -101.04 -29.42
N VAL A 476 12.56 -102.14 -28.70
CA VAL A 476 13.81 -102.52 -28.03
C VAL A 476 14.38 -103.72 -28.81
N GLY A 477 15.25 -103.44 -29.77
CA GLY A 477 15.78 -104.38 -30.73
C GLY A 477 14.66 -105.06 -31.52
N ASP A 478 14.84 -106.34 -31.79
CA ASP A 478 13.81 -107.26 -32.27
C ASP A 478 13.06 -107.98 -31.12
N VAL A 479 13.28 -107.56 -29.87
CA VAL A 479 12.91 -108.34 -28.67
C VAL A 479 11.55 -107.93 -28.10
N VAL A 480 11.28 -106.62 -27.98
CA VAL A 480 10.02 -106.11 -27.40
C VAL A 480 9.56 -104.84 -28.13
N ALA A 481 8.27 -104.77 -28.47
CA ALA A 481 7.59 -103.54 -28.86
C ALA A 481 6.71 -103.04 -27.71
N LEU A 482 6.98 -101.84 -27.21
CA LEU A 482 6.28 -101.20 -26.11
C LEU A 482 5.33 -100.14 -26.69
N GLY A 483 4.02 -100.38 -26.58
CA GLY A 483 3.02 -99.37 -26.90
C GLY A 483 2.84 -98.41 -25.72
N LEU A 484 3.36 -97.19 -25.83
CA LEU A 484 3.17 -96.15 -24.85
C LEU A 484 1.92 -95.37 -25.18
N ARG A 485 0.85 -95.58 -24.42
CA ARG A 485 -0.40 -94.82 -24.52
C ARG A 485 -0.54 -93.92 -23.30
N PRO A 486 -0.34 -92.59 -23.44
CA PRO A 486 -0.54 -91.68 -22.32
C PRO A 486 -2.00 -91.73 -21.83
N GLY A 487 -2.17 -91.99 -20.54
CA GLY A 487 -3.47 -92.19 -19.90
C GLY A 487 -4.08 -90.86 -19.47
N GLY A 488 -5.19 -90.46 -20.10
CA GLY A 488 -6.00 -89.32 -19.67
C GLY A 488 -7.10 -89.02 -20.68
N ALA A 489 -8.37 -88.98 -20.24
CA ALA A 489 -9.54 -88.81 -21.11
C ALA A 489 -9.61 -87.44 -21.84
N ASP A 490 -8.70 -86.50 -21.55
CA ASP A 490 -8.77 -85.10 -22.04
C ASP A 490 -7.51 -84.61 -22.80
N LEU A 491 -6.62 -85.50 -23.26
CA LEU A 491 -5.38 -85.14 -23.97
C LEU A 491 -5.63 -84.31 -25.25
N HIS A 492 -6.69 -84.62 -26.02
CA HIS A 492 -7.07 -83.84 -27.20
C HIS A 492 -7.46 -82.40 -26.86
N LYS A 493 -8.25 -82.20 -25.78
CA LYS A 493 -8.67 -80.87 -25.33
C LYS A 493 -7.50 -80.03 -24.80
N LEU A 494 -6.54 -80.67 -24.12
CA LEU A 494 -5.31 -80.00 -23.67
C LEU A 494 -4.45 -79.53 -24.84
N ARG A 495 -4.40 -80.31 -25.93
CA ARG A 495 -3.68 -79.95 -27.17
C ARG A 495 -4.32 -78.78 -27.90
N GLU A 496 -5.64 -78.82 -28.08
CA GLU A 496 -6.41 -77.74 -28.71
C GLU A 496 -6.24 -76.43 -27.92
N ALA A 497 -6.37 -76.48 -26.59
CA ALA A 497 -6.13 -75.32 -25.74
C ALA A 497 -4.69 -74.76 -25.82
N ALA A 498 -3.67 -75.62 -25.95
CA ALA A 498 -2.28 -75.17 -26.12
C ALA A 498 -2.03 -74.57 -27.52
N HIS A 499 -2.69 -75.09 -28.56
CA HIS A 499 -2.61 -74.54 -29.92
C HIS A 499 -3.29 -73.17 -30.01
N ASP A 500 -4.51 -73.06 -29.48
CA ASP A 500 -5.30 -71.81 -29.48
C ASP A 500 -4.59 -70.71 -28.70
N ALA A 501 -4.02 -71.03 -27.53
CA ALA A 501 -3.26 -70.08 -26.74
C ALA A 501 -2.01 -69.57 -27.48
N LYS A 502 -1.27 -70.45 -28.18
CA LYS A 502 -0.12 -70.06 -29.03
C LYS A 502 -0.54 -69.24 -30.25
N HIS A 503 -1.67 -69.56 -30.87
CA HIS A 503 -2.21 -68.81 -32.00
C HIS A 503 -2.65 -67.41 -31.57
N THR A 504 -3.33 -67.30 -30.43
CA THR A 504 -3.79 -66.04 -29.84
C THR A 504 -2.63 -65.11 -29.50
N LEU A 505 -1.57 -65.65 -28.89
CA LEU A 505 -0.34 -64.91 -28.64
C LEU A 505 0.30 -64.39 -29.94
N ARG A 506 0.41 -65.23 -30.98
CA ARG A 506 0.99 -64.83 -32.28
C ARG A 506 0.16 -63.73 -32.97
N ALA A 507 -1.17 -63.85 -32.95
CA ALA A 507 -2.05 -62.85 -33.52
C ALA A 507 -1.94 -61.50 -32.78
N ALA A 508 -1.86 -61.53 -31.45
CA ALA A 508 -1.66 -60.33 -30.64
C ALA A 508 -0.30 -59.68 -30.88
N LEU A 509 0.77 -60.48 -30.99
CA LEU A 509 2.12 -59.97 -31.34
C LEU A 509 2.13 -59.29 -32.71
N GLN A 510 1.50 -59.91 -33.73
CA GLN A 510 1.39 -59.31 -35.07
C GLN A 510 0.56 -58.02 -35.08
N ALA A 511 -0.54 -57.96 -34.31
CA ALA A 511 -1.36 -56.75 -34.20
C ALA A 511 -0.59 -55.56 -33.62
N GLU A 512 0.38 -55.83 -32.73
CA GLU A 512 1.29 -54.83 -32.16
C GLU A 512 2.59 -54.65 -32.97
N GLY A 513 2.75 -55.38 -34.09
CA GLY A 513 3.88 -55.25 -35.03
C GLY A 513 5.14 -56.05 -34.71
N HIS A 514 5.08 -57.03 -33.80
CA HIS A 514 6.24 -57.80 -33.32
C HIS A 514 6.14 -59.29 -33.66
N LYS A 515 7.28 -59.98 -33.75
CA LYS A 515 7.34 -61.43 -33.99
C LYS A 515 7.55 -62.23 -32.71
N THR A 516 8.18 -61.62 -31.71
CA THR A 516 8.49 -62.24 -30.41
C THR A 516 8.11 -61.31 -29.25
N ILE A 517 7.96 -61.87 -28.04
CA ILE A 517 7.68 -61.05 -26.85
C ILE A 517 8.91 -60.20 -26.48
N GLU A 518 10.11 -60.67 -26.80
CA GLU A 518 11.38 -59.98 -26.55
C GLU A 518 11.49 -58.70 -27.38
N GLU A 519 11.14 -58.74 -28.67
CA GLU A 519 11.04 -57.55 -29.53
C GLU A 519 10.01 -56.54 -28.98
N ALA A 520 8.86 -57.04 -28.50
CA ALA A 520 7.83 -56.20 -27.89
C ALA A 520 8.28 -55.57 -26.55
N ARG A 521 9.07 -56.30 -25.73
CA ARG A 521 9.69 -55.77 -24.49
C ARG A 521 10.69 -54.66 -24.79
N GLU A 522 11.58 -54.87 -25.77
CA GLU A 522 12.55 -53.84 -26.18
C GLU A 522 11.88 -52.58 -26.75
N ALA A 523 10.79 -52.74 -27.51
CA ALA A 523 10.01 -51.61 -28.02
C ALA A 523 9.29 -50.84 -26.90
N ALA A 524 8.69 -51.56 -25.94
CA ALA A 524 8.05 -50.95 -24.77
C ALA A 524 9.08 -50.25 -23.85
N GLN A 525 10.27 -50.82 -23.66
CA GLN A 525 11.35 -50.19 -22.91
C GLN A 525 11.81 -48.88 -23.57
N ARG A 526 12.07 -48.89 -24.88
CA ARG A 526 12.41 -47.66 -25.63
C ARG A 526 11.30 -46.61 -25.53
N ARG A 527 10.04 -47.05 -25.55
CA ARG A 527 8.89 -46.15 -25.36
C ARG A 527 8.88 -45.53 -23.97
N ARG A 528 9.18 -46.28 -22.90
CA ARG A 528 9.33 -45.75 -21.53
C ARG A 528 10.47 -44.72 -21.43
N GLU A 529 11.60 -44.97 -22.10
CA GLU A 529 12.73 -44.03 -22.15
C GLU A 529 12.35 -42.71 -22.86
N ILE A 530 11.56 -42.78 -23.94
CA ILE A 530 11.02 -41.60 -24.62
C ILE A 530 9.99 -40.87 -23.75
N GLU A 531 9.15 -41.60 -23.03
CA GLU A 531 8.16 -41.01 -22.12
C GLU A 531 8.82 -40.29 -20.94
N ALA A 532 9.94 -40.81 -20.43
CA ALA A 532 10.78 -40.12 -19.46
C ALA A 532 11.38 -38.82 -20.06
N ARG A 533 11.95 -38.87 -21.28
CA ARG A 533 12.46 -37.68 -21.99
C ARG A 533 11.36 -36.65 -22.27
N LEU A 534 10.15 -37.10 -22.60
CA LEU A 534 8.99 -36.24 -22.82
C LEU A 534 8.58 -35.53 -21.53
N THR A 535 8.51 -36.27 -20.42
CA THR A 535 8.19 -35.73 -19.10
C THR A 535 9.24 -34.70 -18.66
N GLU A 536 10.52 -34.98 -18.90
CA GLU A 536 11.62 -34.07 -18.62
C GLU A 536 11.52 -32.78 -19.46
N ALA A 537 11.28 -32.89 -20.77
CA ALA A 537 11.11 -31.74 -21.66
C ALA A 537 9.88 -30.89 -21.28
N GLN A 538 8.78 -31.52 -20.87
CA GLN A 538 7.59 -30.84 -20.35
C GLN A 538 7.85 -30.13 -19.03
N ALA A 539 8.60 -30.74 -18.11
CA ALA A 539 9.00 -30.15 -16.84
C ALA A 539 9.90 -28.92 -17.08
N LYS A 540 10.92 -29.03 -17.93
CA LYS A 540 11.80 -27.92 -18.32
C LYS A 540 11.01 -26.76 -18.94
N LEU A 541 10.04 -27.05 -19.80
CA LEU A 541 9.22 -26.01 -20.42
C LEU A 541 8.33 -25.29 -19.40
N ARG A 542 7.74 -26.01 -18.43
CA ARG A 542 6.98 -25.43 -17.32
C ARG A 542 7.86 -24.62 -16.36
N GLU A 543 9.11 -25.04 -16.16
CA GLU A 543 10.08 -24.33 -15.33
C GLU A 543 10.53 -23.01 -15.97
N ILE A 544 10.90 -23.05 -17.26
CA ILE A 544 11.44 -21.87 -17.96
C ILE A 544 10.33 -20.87 -18.32
N ALA A 545 9.17 -21.37 -18.77
CA ALA A 545 8.03 -20.59 -19.25
C ALA A 545 6.71 -21.04 -18.57
N PRO A 546 6.51 -20.71 -17.28
CA PRO A 546 5.35 -21.18 -16.50
C PRO A 546 4.01 -20.68 -17.04
N LYS A 547 3.98 -19.45 -17.59
CA LYS A 547 2.82 -18.84 -18.24
C LYS A 547 2.71 -19.18 -19.73
N GLY A 548 3.60 -20.04 -20.23
CA GLY A 548 3.72 -20.39 -21.64
C GLY A 548 4.64 -19.46 -22.44
N LEU A 549 5.04 -19.92 -23.62
CA LEU A 549 5.91 -19.20 -24.55
C LEU A 549 5.36 -17.84 -25.01
N PRO A 550 4.05 -17.68 -25.34
CA PRO A 550 3.52 -16.38 -25.76
C PRO A 550 3.65 -15.31 -24.66
N ALA A 551 3.48 -15.69 -23.40
CA ALA A 551 3.66 -14.78 -22.28
C ALA A 551 5.13 -14.36 -22.11
N LEU A 552 6.08 -15.28 -22.32
CA LEU A 552 7.51 -14.98 -22.26
C LEU A 552 7.96 -14.08 -23.43
N GLU A 553 7.41 -14.30 -24.63
CA GLU A 553 7.63 -13.43 -25.80
C GLU A 553 7.09 -12.02 -25.56
N GLU A 554 5.91 -11.91 -24.93
CA GLU A 554 5.32 -10.62 -24.56
C GLU A 554 6.12 -9.90 -23.46
N GLU A 555 6.59 -10.63 -22.43
CA GLU A 555 7.49 -10.11 -21.40
C GLU A 555 8.79 -9.55 -22.02
N LEU A 556 9.35 -10.23 -23.02
CA LEU A 556 10.53 -9.78 -23.75
C LEU A 556 10.24 -8.52 -24.58
N ASN A 557 9.11 -8.46 -25.30
CA ASN A 557 8.70 -7.28 -26.06
C ASN A 557 8.52 -6.05 -25.16
N GLN A 558 7.94 -6.24 -23.97
CA GLN A 558 7.77 -5.17 -22.98
C GLN A 558 9.12 -4.67 -22.46
N ARG A 559 10.08 -5.57 -22.20
CA ARG A 559 11.45 -5.20 -21.81
C ARG A 559 12.20 -4.49 -22.93
N ASP A 560 12.06 -4.92 -24.18
CA ASP A 560 12.63 -4.24 -25.34
C ASP A 560 12.07 -2.82 -25.50
N ALA A 561 10.77 -2.64 -25.27
CA ALA A 561 10.15 -1.33 -25.28
C ALA A 561 10.67 -0.44 -24.13
N ALA A 562 10.84 -1.01 -22.93
CA ALA A 562 11.41 -0.30 -21.78
C ALA A 562 12.87 0.13 -22.02
N ALA A 563 13.70 -0.76 -22.58
CA ALA A 563 15.09 -0.45 -22.93
C ALA A 563 15.18 0.70 -23.94
N ARG A 564 14.33 0.68 -24.98
CA ARG A 564 14.26 1.77 -25.98
C ARG A 564 13.84 3.10 -25.35
N ARG A 565 12.87 3.10 -24.44
CA ARG A 565 12.44 4.32 -23.72
C ARG A 565 13.54 4.88 -22.84
N ALA A 566 14.22 4.02 -22.06
CA ALA A 566 15.34 4.44 -21.22
C ALA A 566 16.48 5.03 -22.07
N GLN A 567 16.75 4.45 -23.23
CA GLN A 567 17.76 4.96 -24.16
C GLN A 567 17.38 6.33 -24.72
N GLN A 568 16.13 6.50 -25.16
CA GLN A 568 15.61 7.79 -25.61
C GLN A 568 15.68 8.87 -24.51
N ALA A 569 15.31 8.53 -23.27
CA ALA A 569 15.39 9.46 -22.14
C ALA A 569 16.83 9.89 -21.84
N ARG A 570 17.79 8.96 -21.92
CA ARG A 570 19.22 9.23 -21.77
C ARG A 570 19.74 10.15 -22.88
N ASP A 571 19.39 9.83 -24.13
CA ASP A 571 19.86 10.57 -25.30
C ASP A 571 19.24 11.98 -25.33
N ALA A 572 17.98 12.15 -24.90
CA ALA A 572 17.33 13.44 -24.72
C ALA A 572 17.96 14.33 -23.63
N CYS A 573 18.65 13.73 -22.66
CA CYS A 573 19.37 14.45 -21.61
C CYS A 573 20.86 14.66 -21.93
N SER A 574 21.32 14.29 -23.12
CA SER A 574 22.73 14.39 -23.52
C SER A 574 23.02 15.68 -24.29
N GLU A 575 24.09 16.38 -23.91
CA GLU A 575 24.56 17.58 -24.61
C GLU A 575 26.03 17.47 -25.05
N PRO A 576 26.45 18.23 -26.09
CA PRO A 576 27.85 18.32 -26.48
C PRO A 576 28.74 18.81 -25.33
N GLY A 577 29.81 18.06 -25.04
CA GLY A 577 30.78 18.40 -23.98
C GLY A 577 30.46 17.82 -22.60
N ASP A 578 29.41 17.01 -22.48
CA ASP A 578 29.19 16.25 -21.25
C ASP A 578 30.26 15.16 -21.02
N PRO A 579 30.50 14.75 -19.76
CA PRO A 579 31.38 13.63 -19.46
C PRO A 579 30.89 12.31 -20.10
N PRO A 580 31.84 11.39 -20.38
CA PRO A 580 31.51 10.06 -20.87
C PRO A 580 30.63 9.32 -19.84
N LEU A 581 29.75 8.46 -20.35
CA LEU A 581 28.91 7.63 -19.49
C LEU A 581 29.78 6.64 -18.73
N PRO A 582 29.62 6.50 -17.40
CA PRO A 582 30.41 5.57 -16.61
C PRO A 582 29.96 4.13 -16.83
N GLU A 583 30.86 3.18 -16.57
CA GLU A 583 30.52 1.76 -16.53
C GLU A 583 29.63 1.43 -15.33
N ARG A 584 28.98 0.27 -15.35
CA ARG A 584 28.00 -0.13 -14.33
C ARG A 584 28.57 -0.14 -12.90
N SER A 585 29.83 -0.52 -12.75
CA SER A 585 30.54 -0.54 -11.46
C SER A 585 30.71 0.85 -10.85
N GLU A 586 30.90 1.88 -11.68
CA GLU A 586 31.16 3.26 -11.26
C GLU A 586 29.89 4.13 -11.26
N LEU A 587 28.84 3.70 -11.94
CA LEU A 587 27.60 4.46 -12.13
C LEU A 587 26.93 4.88 -10.81
N GLY A 588 26.96 4.01 -9.79
CA GLY A 588 26.42 4.35 -8.47
C GLY A 588 27.15 5.53 -7.82
N ALA A 589 28.48 5.53 -7.85
CA ALA A 589 29.29 6.61 -7.31
C ALA A 589 29.08 7.90 -8.09
N ARG A 590 29.11 7.83 -9.43
CA ARG A 590 28.88 9.00 -10.31
C ARG A 590 27.49 9.59 -10.16
N LEU A 591 26.46 8.76 -9.98
CA LEU A 591 25.11 9.23 -9.73
C LEU A 591 25.02 9.96 -8.38
N ASN A 592 25.63 9.41 -7.33
CA ASN A 592 25.67 10.07 -6.02
C ASN A 592 26.42 11.41 -6.07
N GLU A 593 27.55 11.47 -6.77
CA GLU A 593 28.29 12.72 -7.01
C GLU A 593 27.42 13.75 -7.75
N ALA A 594 26.74 13.34 -8.82
CA ALA A 594 25.86 14.21 -9.57
C ALA A 594 24.68 14.72 -8.73
N GLU A 595 24.04 13.84 -7.93
CA GLU A 595 22.94 14.21 -7.04
C GLU A 595 23.39 15.17 -5.94
N GLN A 596 24.60 14.99 -5.40
CA GLN A 596 25.18 15.94 -4.45
C GLN A 596 25.45 17.29 -5.13
N HIS A 597 26.03 17.29 -6.33
CA HIS A 597 26.24 18.52 -7.11
C HIS A 597 24.94 19.24 -7.47
N GLU A 598 23.86 18.51 -7.77
CA GLU A 598 22.53 19.10 -8.00
C GLU A 598 22.00 19.79 -6.74
N ARG A 599 22.15 19.16 -5.56
CA ARG A 599 21.76 19.74 -4.27
C ARG A 599 22.59 20.98 -3.94
N ASP A 600 23.90 20.91 -4.10
CA ASP A 600 24.80 22.04 -3.83
C ASP A 600 24.50 23.21 -4.78
N ALA A 601 24.22 22.94 -6.05
CA ALA A 601 23.82 23.96 -7.02
C ALA A 601 22.45 24.58 -6.70
N GLN A 602 21.51 23.79 -6.19
CA GLN A 602 20.21 24.29 -5.73
C GLN A 602 20.38 25.22 -4.52
N LEU A 603 21.15 24.81 -3.51
CA LEU A 603 21.43 25.64 -2.33
C LEU A 603 22.10 26.97 -2.73
N ALA A 604 23.11 26.92 -3.60
CA ALA A 604 23.78 28.12 -4.09
C ALA A 604 22.84 29.03 -4.91
N LEU A 605 21.89 28.45 -5.66
CA LEU A 605 20.86 29.23 -6.37
C LEU A 605 19.92 29.94 -5.39
N ASP A 606 19.45 29.22 -4.37
CA ASP A 606 18.53 29.77 -3.37
C ASP A 606 19.19 30.89 -2.55
N GLU A 607 20.46 30.72 -2.14
CA GLU A 607 21.23 31.77 -1.45
C GLU A 607 21.31 33.09 -2.23
N VAL A 608 21.60 33.01 -3.55
CA VAL A 608 21.71 34.21 -4.40
C VAL A 608 20.31 34.79 -4.69
N ARG A 609 19.26 33.97 -4.80
CA ARG A 609 17.88 34.47 -4.93
C ARG A 609 17.44 35.24 -3.69
N ASP A 610 17.73 34.72 -2.50
CA ASP A 610 17.44 35.41 -1.24
C ASP A 610 18.25 36.71 -1.08
N ALA A 611 19.49 36.73 -1.57
CA ALA A 611 20.28 37.97 -1.65
C ALA A 611 19.64 39.00 -2.60
N LEU A 612 19.18 38.58 -3.78
CA LEU A 612 18.50 39.47 -4.74
C LEU A 612 17.19 40.03 -4.17
N VAL A 613 16.37 39.21 -3.51
CA VAL A 613 15.11 39.65 -2.88
C VAL A 613 15.38 40.69 -1.80
N ARG A 614 16.43 40.49 -0.98
CA ARG A 614 16.85 41.47 0.04
C ARG A 614 17.31 42.79 -0.59
N GLU A 615 18.06 42.75 -1.68
CA GLU A 615 18.51 43.96 -2.37
C GLU A 615 17.35 44.70 -3.07
N GLU A 616 16.40 43.98 -3.68
CA GLU A 616 15.19 44.57 -4.27
C GLU A 616 14.28 45.21 -3.20
N ALA A 617 14.16 44.59 -2.02
CA ALA A 617 13.46 45.17 -0.88
C ALA A 617 14.16 46.43 -0.34
N ASN A 618 15.50 46.41 -0.26
CA ASN A 618 16.31 47.58 0.12
C ASN A 618 16.11 48.74 -0.86
N LEU A 619 16.19 48.48 -2.18
CA LEU A 619 15.95 49.49 -3.21
C LEU A 619 14.54 50.09 -3.08
N LYS A 620 13.52 49.28 -2.82
CA LYS A 620 12.15 49.76 -2.61
C LYS A 620 12.06 50.73 -1.42
N GLY A 621 12.74 50.43 -0.31
CA GLY A 621 12.83 51.32 0.85
C GLY A 621 13.54 52.64 0.53
N LEU A 622 14.67 52.56 -0.19
CA LEU A 622 15.42 53.74 -0.61
C LEU A 622 14.63 54.62 -1.59
N LEU A 623 13.86 54.03 -2.51
CA LEU A 623 12.97 54.77 -3.43
C LEU A 623 11.87 55.50 -2.67
N THR A 624 11.30 54.90 -1.62
CA THR A 624 10.32 55.59 -0.78
C THR A 624 10.94 56.76 -0.01
N ASP A 625 12.16 56.59 0.52
CA ASP A 625 12.87 57.66 1.23
C ASP A 625 13.31 58.80 0.29
N ALA A 626 13.74 58.46 -0.94
CA ALA A 626 14.05 59.42 -1.99
C ALA A 626 12.80 60.22 -2.41
N ALA A 627 11.64 59.58 -2.53
CA ALA A 627 10.38 60.27 -2.85
C ALA A 627 9.92 61.21 -1.72
N GLN A 628 10.04 60.77 -0.46
CA GLN A 628 9.70 61.60 0.70
C GLN A 628 10.64 62.80 0.84
N SER A 629 11.96 62.59 0.68
CA SER A 629 12.95 63.68 0.72
C SER A 629 12.82 64.64 -0.46
N ALA A 630 12.48 64.15 -1.66
CA ALA A 630 12.19 64.99 -2.83
C ALA A 630 10.99 65.92 -2.56
N LYS A 631 9.90 65.36 -2.02
CA LYS A 631 8.71 66.14 -1.64
C LYS A 631 9.05 67.21 -0.61
N ALA A 632 9.76 66.83 0.47
CA ALA A 632 10.17 67.78 1.51
C ALA A 632 11.08 68.90 0.98
N SER A 633 12.03 68.58 0.09
CA SER A 633 12.90 69.58 -0.54
C SER A 633 12.11 70.51 -1.48
N ALA A 634 11.17 69.98 -2.25
CA ALA A 634 10.33 70.77 -3.16
C ALA A 634 9.39 71.71 -2.37
N GLU A 635 8.77 71.23 -1.29
CA GLU A 635 7.93 72.03 -0.40
C GLU A 635 8.73 73.14 0.28
N ALA A 636 9.96 72.85 0.74
CA ALA A 636 10.85 73.85 1.33
C ALA A 636 11.28 74.91 0.31
N SER A 637 11.67 74.52 -0.91
CA SER A 637 12.03 75.47 -1.97
C SER A 637 10.83 76.33 -2.37
N ALA A 638 9.65 75.73 -2.57
CA ALA A 638 8.44 76.47 -2.91
C ALA A 638 8.01 77.42 -1.78
N ARG A 639 8.27 77.07 -0.52
CA ARG A 639 8.06 77.96 0.64
C ARG A 639 9.02 79.16 0.59
N VAL A 640 10.30 78.94 0.32
CA VAL A 640 11.29 80.01 0.14
C VAL A 640 10.92 80.93 -1.01
N ASP A 641 10.59 80.38 -2.19
CA ASP A 641 10.23 81.20 -3.36
C ASP A 641 8.94 82.00 -3.12
N ARG A 642 7.95 81.40 -2.47
CA ARG A 642 6.71 82.10 -2.09
C ARG A 642 7.00 83.25 -1.12
N LEU A 643 7.79 83.01 -0.08
CA LEU A 643 8.15 84.04 0.91
C LEU A 643 9.00 85.15 0.27
N ARG A 644 9.93 84.81 -0.63
CA ARG A 644 10.70 85.77 -1.43
C ARG A 644 9.82 86.62 -2.33
N LEU A 645 8.88 86.01 -3.04
CA LEU A 645 7.93 86.73 -3.88
C LEU A 645 7.02 87.64 -3.06
N GLN A 646 6.52 87.17 -1.91
CA GLN A 646 5.75 87.98 -0.97
C GLN A 646 6.58 89.15 -0.44
N LEU A 647 7.83 88.93 -0.06
CA LEU A 647 8.74 89.97 0.40
C LEU A 647 9.09 90.98 -0.70
N ALA A 648 9.33 90.50 -1.92
CA ALA A 648 9.64 91.33 -3.08
C ALA A 648 8.43 92.17 -3.53
N ALA A 649 7.24 91.58 -3.59
CA ALA A 649 5.99 92.30 -3.86
C ALA A 649 5.76 93.37 -2.79
N HIS A 650 5.94 93.02 -1.52
CA HIS A 650 5.82 93.94 -0.40
C HIS A 650 6.91 95.04 -0.43
N ARG A 651 8.11 94.80 -1.02
CA ARG A 651 9.17 95.79 -1.27
C ARG A 651 8.87 96.71 -2.44
N ALA A 652 8.35 96.16 -3.54
CA ALA A 652 7.96 96.94 -4.70
C ALA A 652 6.81 97.90 -4.36
N GLU A 653 5.85 97.45 -3.55
CA GLU A 653 4.68 98.22 -3.17
C GLU A 653 5.00 99.31 -2.11
N HIS A 654 5.87 99.02 -1.14
CA HIS A 654 6.09 99.91 0.01
C HIS A 654 7.50 100.51 0.14
N GLY A 655 8.41 100.18 -0.78
CA GLY A 655 9.79 100.65 -0.80
C GLY A 655 10.79 99.74 -0.08
N VAL A 656 12.07 100.10 -0.19
CA VAL A 656 13.19 99.42 0.49
C VAL A 656 13.11 99.59 2.01
N ASP A 657 13.67 98.63 2.75
CA ASP A 657 13.46 98.46 4.18
C ASP A 657 13.84 99.70 5.01
N SER A 658 14.94 100.39 4.65
CA SER A 658 15.36 101.66 5.27
C SER A 658 14.46 102.85 4.92
N ALA A 659 13.81 102.82 3.76
CA ALA A 659 12.89 103.88 3.34
C ALA A 659 11.50 103.70 3.96
N LEU A 660 11.04 102.45 4.14
CA LEU A 660 9.77 102.14 4.81
C LEU A 660 9.84 102.53 6.31
N SER A 661 10.94 102.15 6.98
CA SER A 661 11.18 102.52 8.38
C SER A 661 11.32 104.04 8.57
N ALA A 662 12.09 104.72 7.71
CA ALA A 662 12.21 106.19 7.77
C ALA A 662 10.88 106.91 7.46
N LYS A 663 10.07 106.40 6.52
CA LYS A 663 8.72 106.93 6.24
C LYS A 663 7.78 106.71 7.41
N LEU A 664 7.84 105.55 8.07
CA LEU A 664 7.06 105.27 9.26
C LEU A 664 7.46 106.22 10.39
N GLU A 665 8.75 106.40 10.65
CA GLU A 665 9.25 107.29 11.70
C GLU A 665 8.87 108.76 11.46
N GLN A 666 8.98 109.22 10.21
CA GLN A 666 8.53 110.54 9.81
C GLN A 666 7.00 110.71 9.98
N LYS A 667 6.21 109.70 9.63
CA LYS A 667 4.74 109.73 9.74
C LYS A 667 4.24 109.60 11.17
N LEU A 668 4.87 108.77 12.01
CA LEU A 668 4.62 108.70 13.45
C LEU A 668 4.87 110.06 14.13
N SER A 669 5.89 110.80 13.73
CA SER A 669 6.16 112.15 14.26
C SER A 669 5.13 113.20 13.82
N ALA A 670 4.59 113.07 12.60
CA ALA A 670 3.51 113.92 12.08
C ALA A 670 2.15 113.55 12.68
N GLU A 671 1.91 112.26 12.90
CA GLU A 671 0.77 111.69 13.59
C GLU A 671 0.70 112.23 15.02
N GLN A 672 1.79 112.19 15.79
CA GLN A 672 1.82 112.74 17.14
C GLN A 672 1.38 114.22 17.22
N ARG A 673 1.67 115.02 16.18
CA ARG A 673 1.24 116.43 16.11
C ARG A 673 -0.23 116.57 15.69
N ALA A 674 -0.70 115.79 14.72
CA ALA A 674 -2.10 115.78 14.29
C ALA A 674 -3.04 115.14 15.33
N VAL A 675 -2.55 114.15 16.09
CA VAL A 675 -3.19 113.52 17.26
C VAL A 675 -3.47 114.55 18.33
N ALA A 676 -2.55 115.45 18.64
CA ALA A 676 -2.78 116.49 19.66
C ALA A 676 -3.91 117.48 19.28
N GLU A 677 -4.02 117.87 18.00
CA GLU A 677 -5.07 118.79 17.54
C GLU A 677 -6.42 118.10 17.32
N HIS A 678 -6.42 116.95 16.68
CA HIS A 678 -7.65 116.19 16.51
C HIS A 678 -8.12 115.59 17.85
N GLN A 679 -7.29 115.25 18.84
CA GLN A 679 -7.78 114.81 20.17
C GLN A 679 -8.74 115.81 20.85
N LYS A 680 -8.71 117.11 20.51
CA LYS A 680 -9.72 118.08 20.98
C LYS A 680 -11.08 117.92 20.30
N LEU A 681 -11.10 117.62 18.99
CA LEU A 681 -12.30 117.45 18.19
C LEU A 681 -12.82 115.98 18.21
N VAL A 682 -11.92 115.00 18.39
CA VAL A 682 -12.20 113.59 18.69
C VAL A 682 -12.88 113.46 20.01
N ARG A 683 -12.55 114.24 21.04
CA ARG A 683 -13.30 114.16 22.30
C ARG A 683 -14.78 114.52 22.12
N ALA A 684 -15.16 115.20 21.03
CA ALA A 684 -16.54 115.49 20.66
C ALA A 684 -17.13 114.55 19.59
N LEU A 685 -16.31 113.90 18.73
CA LEU A 685 -16.77 112.98 17.67
C LEU A 685 -16.54 111.48 17.96
N ALA A 686 -15.55 111.16 18.79
CA ALA A 686 -15.30 109.82 19.31
C ALA A 686 -16.35 109.40 20.34
N GLU A 687 -17.22 110.32 20.78
CA GLU A 687 -18.48 109.95 21.39
C GLU A 687 -19.47 109.34 20.35
N LEU A 688 -19.19 109.42 19.04
CA LEU A 688 -20.12 109.10 17.93
C LEU A 688 -19.55 108.19 16.79
N HIS A 689 -18.23 107.93 16.69
CA HIS A 689 -17.53 106.88 15.89
C HIS A 689 -17.80 106.70 14.36
N PRO A 690 -16.96 107.23 13.43
CA PRO A 690 -17.46 107.68 12.14
C PRO A 690 -16.94 106.96 10.86
N GLU A 691 -15.64 106.78 10.61
CA GLU A 691 -15.15 106.07 9.41
C GLU A 691 -15.47 104.57 9.42
N GLN A 692 -15.51 103.99 10.61
CA GLN A 692 -15.99 102.63 10.83
C GLN A 692 -17.39 102.50 10.19
N ALA A 693 -18.29 103.47 10.42
CA ALA A 693 -19.66 103.43 9.91
C ALA A 693 -19.75 103.34 8.36
N GLU A 694 -18.88 104.02 7.59
CA GLU A 694 -18.92 104.03 6.11
C GLU A 694 -18.32 102.78 5.46
N ARG A 695 -17.15 102.33 5.94
CA ARG A 695 -16.54 101.07 5.48
C ARG A 695 -17.39 99.87 5.89
N ASP A 696 -17.99 99.94 7.08
CA ASP A 696 -18.93 98.94 7.55
C ASP A 696 -20.17 98.90 6.65
N ALA A 697 -20.68 100.04 6.13
CA ALA A 697 -21.82 100.07 5.21
C ALA A 697 -21.53 99.41 3.84
N ALA A 698 -20.38 99.72 3.22
CA ALA A 698 -19.99 99.15 1.92
C ALA A 698 -19.55 97.68 2.00
N SER A 699 -18.86 97.31 3.09
CA SER A 699 -18.52 95.93 3.39
C SER A 699 -19.77 95.12 3.73
N ALA A 700 -20.72 95.68 4.49
CA ALA A 700 -21.99 95.03 4.79
C ALA A 700 -22.82 94.76 3.53
N ALA A 701 -22.81 95.67 2.54
CA ALA A 701 -23.54 95.49 1.28
C ALA A 701 -23.01 94.29 0.46
N ARG A 702 -21.68 94.19 0.28
CA ARG A 702 -21.05 93.08 -0.46
C ARG A 702 -21.16 91.76 0.29
N ALA A 703 -21.00 91.78 1.61
CA ALA A 703 -21.17 90.59 2.45
C ALA A 703 -22.62 90.07 2.38
N LEU A 704 -23.61 90.97 2.38
CA LEU A 704 -25.03 90.62 2.27
C LEU A 704 -25.37 89.94 0.92
N GLU A 705 -24.81 90.43 -0.19
CA GLU A 705 -25.07 89.84 -1.51
C GLU A 705 -24.39 88.48 -1.71
N LEU A 706 -23.14 88.33 -1.25
CA LEU A 706 -22.42 87.05 -1.27
C LEU A 706 -23.13 86.00 -0.38
N ASN A 707 -23.68 86.42 0.76
CA ASN A 707 -24.45 85.56 1.65
C ASN A 707 -25.75 85.08 0.98
N ARG A 708 -26.44 85.95 0.23
CA ARG A 708 -27.67 85.62 -0.51
C ARG A 708 -27.46 84.58 -1.61
N THR A 709 -26.40 84.72 -2.41
CA THR A 709 -26.10 83.75 -3.47
C THR A 709 -25.67 82.40 -2.89
N SER A 710 -24.82 82.41 -1.86
CA SER A 710 -24.36 81.20 -1.18
C SER A 710 -25.51 80.45 -0.49
N MET A 711 -26.49 81.15 0.09
CA MET A 711 -27.71 80.51 0.61
C MET A 711 -28.53 79.81 -0.46
N LYS A 712 -28.69 80.42 -1.64
CA LYS A 712 -29.50 79.83 -2.72
C LYS A 712 -28.88 78.55 -3.28
N ASP A 713 -27.55 78.53 -3.42
CA ASP A 713 -26.82 77.35 -3.89
C ASP A 713 -26.87 76.22 -2.86
N ALA A 714 -26.67 76.54 -1.57
CA ALA A 714 -26.77 75.55 -0.49
C ALA A 714 -28.22 75.04 -0.29
N GLU A 715 -29.25 75.87 -0.51
CA GLU A 715 -30.66 75.43 -0.49
C GLU A 715 -30.97 74.42 -1.60
N THR A 716 -30.42 74.64 -2.80
CA THR A 716 -30.61 73.75 -3.95
C THR A 716 -29.94 72.40 -3.71
N GLN A 717 -28.68 72.40 -3.26
CA GLN A 717 -27.94 71.18 -2.93
C GLN A 717 -28.56 70.41 -1.75
N LYS A 718 -29.05 71.13 -0.72
CA LYS A 718 -29.78 70.52 0.39
C LYS A 718 -31.06 69.83 -0.09
N ALA A 719 -31.84 70.46 -0.97
CA ALA A 719 -33.09 69.88 -1.47
C ALA A 719 -32.86 68.59 -2.27
N GLU A 720 -31.79 68.53 -3.08
CA GLU A 720 -31.40 67.31 -3.81
C GLU A 720 -30.99 66.16 -2.87
N ILE A 721 -30.17 66.46 -1.85
CA ILE A 721 -29.73 65.47 -0.86
C ILE A 721 -30.90 65.04 0.05
N ALA A 722 -31.78 65.96 0.44
CA ALA A 722 -32.99 65.63 1.20
C ALA A 722 -33.95 64.72 0.41
N GLY A 723 -34.09 64.95 -0.91
CA GLY A 723 -34.87 64.09 -1.80
C GLY A 723 -34.32 62.66 -1.87
N THR A 724 -33.00 62.50 -1.94
CA THR A 724 -32.33 61.19 -1.95
C THR A 724 -32.37 60.49 -0.60
N LEU A 725 -32.17 61.22 0.51
CA LEU A 725 -32.29 60.69 1.88
C LEU A 725 -33.75 60.32 2.25
N SER A 726 -34.75 61.01 1.71
CA SER A 726 -36.16 60.66 1.92
C SER A 726 -36.62 59.47 1.07
N ALA A 727 -36.02 59.25 -0.10
CA ALA A 727 -36.30 58.10 -0.96
C ALA A 727 -35.58 56.82 -0.46
N ALA A 728 -34.37 56.97 0.08
CA ALA A 728 -33.64 55.93 0.79
C ALA A 728 -34.08 55.90 2.26
N GLY A 729 -35.27 55.35 2.55
CA GLY A 729 -35.83 55.31 3.90
C GLY A 729 -34.82 54.88 4.97
N ALA A 730 -34.35 55.83 5.78
CA ALA A 730 -33.30 55.69 6.79
C ALA A 730 -33.68 54.81 7.99
N ILE A 731 -34.86 54.18 7.98
CA ILE A 731 -35.37 53.43 9.14
C ILE A 731 -34.92 51.97 9.00
N GLY A 732 -33.93 51.59 9.81
CA GLY A 732 -33.56 50.19 10.06
C GLY A 732 -32.30 49.70 9.36
N LEU A 733 -31.49 50.54 8.69
CA LEU A 733 -30.20 50.09 8.13
C LEU A 733 -29.21 49.66 9.23
N HIS A 734 -29.15 50.40 10.35
CA HIS A 734 -28.35 50.01 11.51
C HIS A 734 -28.86 48.70 12.15
N ASP A 735 -30.17 48.56 12.33
CA ASP A 735 -30.77 47.35 12.90
C ASP A 735 -30.57 46.13 11.99
N ARG A 736 -30.72 46.30 10.67
CA ARG A 736 -30.45 45.26 9.68
C ARG A 736 -28.96 44.92 9.61
N LEU A 737 -28.07 45.90 9.73
CA LEU A 737 -26.63 45.64 9.79
C LEU A 737 -26.27 44.85 11.06
N ALA A 738 -26.84 45.22 12.21
CA ALA A 738 -26.65 44.49 13.46
C ALA A 738 -27.22 43.07 13.39
N GLU A 739 -28.41 42.90 12.81
CA GLU A 739 -29.04 41.59 12.58
C GLU A 739 -28.18 40.71 11.65
N GLN A 740 -27.64 41.26 10.57
CA GLN A 740 -26.77 40.52 9.66
C GLN A 740 -25.38 40.25 10.25
N GLN A 741 -24.88 41.12 11.12
CA GLN A 741 -23.66 40.85 11.88
C GLN A 741 -23.88 39.68 12.86
N ALA A 742 -25.00 39.65 13.58
CA ALA A 742 -25.34 38.53 14.45
C ALA A 742 -25.52 37.22 13.66
N LYS A 743 -26.08 37.26 12.45
CA LYS A 743 -26.17 36.11 11.54
C LYS A 743 -24.81 35.64 11.06
N LEU A 744 -23.88 36.56 10.77
CA LEU A 744 -22.50 36.20 10.42
C LEU A 744 -21.80 35.54 11.61
N ASP A 745 -21.91 36.11 12.80
CA ASP A 745 -21.30 35.57 14.01
C ASP A 745 -21.84 34.15 14.32
N ALA A 746 -23.15 33.94 14.15
CA ALA A 746 -23.77 32.61 14.27
C ALA A 746 -23.29 31.63 13.19
N ALA A 747 -23.21 32.06 11.93
CA ALA A 747 -22.73 31.21 10.83
C ALA A 747 -21.23 30.87 10.95
N ASP A 748 -20.41 31.79 11.46
CA ASP A 748 -18.99 31.55 11.75
C ASP A 748 -18.83 30.59 12.93
N ALA A 749 -19.69 30.66 13.95
CA ALA A 749 -19.73 29.68 15.03
C ALA A 749 -20.10 28.27 14.52
N GLU A 750 -21.15 28.17 13.69
CA GLU A 750 -21.53 26.90 13.04
C GLU A 750 -20.41 26.35 12.14
N LEU A 751 -19.67 27.21 11.44
CA LEU A 751 -18.50 26.80 10.66
C LEU A 751 -17.37 26.28 11.55
N GLY A 752 -17.16 26.91 12.71
CA GLY A 752 -16.22 26.46 13.72
C GLY A 752 -16.57 25.08 14.26
N GLU A 753 -17.83 24.86 14.64
CA GLU A 753 -18.34 23.56 15.09
C GLU A 753 -18.20 22.49 14.00
N ALA A 754 -18.66 22.77 12.78
CA ALA A 754 -18.57 21.82 11.67
C ALA A 754 -17.12 21.43 11.32
N ARG A 755 -16.17 22.35 11.54
CA ARG A 755 -14.75 22.08 11.38
C ARG A 755 -14.21 21.20 12.51
N GLN A 756 -14.57 21.51 13.74
CA GLN A 756 -14.14 20.73 14.92
C GLN A 756 -14.67 19.30 14.84
N ASP A 757 -15.93 19.11 14.45
CA ASP A 757 -16.54 17.80 14.23
C ASP A 757 -15.80 17.01 13.14
N ALA A 758 -15.47 17.65 12.02
CA ALA A 758 -14.70 17.02 10.95
C ALA A 758 -13.32 16.57 11.45
N GLU A 759 -12.57 17.46 12.11
CA GLU A 759 -11.24 17.17 12.63
C GLU A 759 -11.27 16.05 13.70
N ALA A 760 -12.28 16.05 14.58
CA ALA A 760 -12.48 15.01 15.57
C ALA A 760 -12.84 13.65 14.93
N ALA A 761 -13.75 13.62 13.96
CA ALA A 761 -14.12 12.40 13.24
C ALA A 761 -12.92 11.80 12.49
N LYS A 762 -12.07 12.65 11.89
CA LYS A 762 -10.82 12.22 11.25
C LYS A 762 -9.83 11.63 12.26
N LEU A 763 -9.57 12.33 13.35
CA LEU A 763 -8.65 11.86 14.38
C LEU A 763 -9.09 10.49 14.93
N LEU A 764 -10.39 10.32 15.21
CA LEU A 764 -10.95 9.06 15.70
C LEU A 764 -10.82 7.94 14.66
N TYR A 765 -11.12 8.22 13.39
CA TYR A 765 -11.01 7.24 12.29
C TYR A 765 -9.57 6.76 12.09
N ASP A 766 -8.62 7.69 12.00
CA ASP A 766 -7.21 7.38 11.80
C ASP A 766 -6.67 6.57 13.00
N THR A 767 -6.93 7.04 14.23
CA THR A 767 -6.47 6.37 15.46
C THR A 767 -7.00 4.94 15.60
N LEU A 768 -8.29 4.71 15.30
CA LEU A 768 -8.87 3.38 15.39
C LEU A 768 -8.35 2.44 14.30
N ASN A 769 -8.10 2.93 13.08
CA ASN A 769 -7.48 2.12 12.03
C ASN A 769 -6.03 1.75 12.35
N ASP A 770 -5.27 2.67 12.94
CA ASP A 770 -3.91 2.42 13.40
C ASP A 770 -3.90 1.37 14.51
N CYS A 771 -4.80 1.51 15.49
CA CYS A 771 -4.94 0.53 16.58
C CYS A 771 -5.37 -0.86 16.06
N ARG A 772 -6.27 -0.91 15.06
CA ARG A 772 -6.69 -2.15 14.40
C ARG A 772 -5.51 -2.83 13.72
N THR A 773 -4.71 -2.07 12.95
CA THR A 773 -3.54 -2.58 12.25
C THR A 773 -2.51 -3.12 13.24
N ALA A 774 -2.19 -2.35 14.29
CA ALA A 774 -1.26 -2.78 15.34
C ALA A 774 -1.74 -4.03 16.09
N ALA A 775 -3.05 -4.12 16.37
CA ALA A 775 -3.63 -5.30 17.02
C ALA A 775 -3.57 -6.54 16.09
N GLN A 776 -3.82 -6.38 14.79
CA GLN A 776 -3.66 -7.44 13.77
C GLN A 776 -2.22 -7.95 13.69
N GLU A 777 -1.24 -7.05 13.63
CA GLU A 777 0.18 -7.42 13.63
C GLU A 777 0.55 -8.18 14.90
N ARG A 778 0.08 -7.73 16.07
CA ARG A 778 0.31 -8.41 17.34
C ARG A 778 -0.34 -9.79 17.42
N LEU A 779 -1.53 -9.98 16.84
CA LEU A 779 -2.19 -11.29 16.76
C LEU A 779 -1.41 -12.26 15.86
N LEU A 780 -0.92 -11.79 14.71
CA LEU A 780 -0.21 -12.63 13.74
C LEU A 780 1.25 -12.90 14.11
N ALA A 781 1.84 -12.09 14.99
CA ALA A 781 3.25 -12.19 15.38
C ALA A 781 3.68 -13.59 15.85
N PRO A 782 2.94 -14.32 16.71
CA PRO A 782 3.36 -15.67 17.12
C PRO A 782 3.40 -16.67 15.96
N LEU A 783 2.44 -16.59 15.02
CA LEU A 783 2.45 -17.42 13.80
C LEU A 783 3.65 -17.11 12.92
N GLN A 784 3.90 -15.81 12.67
CA GLN A 784 5.04 -15.36 11.89
C GLN A 784 6.38 -15.78 12.50
N GLN A 785 6.53 -15.69 13.83
CA GLN A 785 7.75 -16.09 14.53
C GLN A 785 7.99 -17.61 14.45
N GLU A 786 6.97 -18.42 14.67
CA GLU A 786 7.06 -19.88 14.59
C GLU A 786 7.44 -20.35 13.18
N VAL A 787 6.79 -19.78 12.15
CA VAL A 787 7.13 -20.09 10.76
C VAL A 787 8.54 -19.58 10.43
N ALA A 788 8.90 -18.35 10.80
CA ALA A 788 10.22 -17.79 10.52
C ALA A 788 11.35 -18.60 11.14
N GLY A 789 11.18 -19.11 12.36
CA GLY A 789 12.18 -19.92 13.04
C GLY A 789 12.53 -21.20 12.27
N LEU A 790 11.53 -21.92 11.77
CA LEU A 790 11.72 -23.13 10.96
C LEU A 790 12.10 -22.80 9.51
N LEU A 791 11.56 -21.72 8.94
CA LEU A 791 11.78 -21.30 7.56
C LEU A 791 13.26 -20.93 7.31
N ARG A 792 13.90 -20.24 8.26
CA ARG A 792 15.33 -19.86 8.18
C ARG A 792 16.28 -21.05 8.04
N LEU A 793 15.88 -22.24 8.51
CA LEU A 793 16.68 -23.46 8.36
C LEU A 793 16.72 -23.97 6.90
N VAL A 794 15.70 -23.63 6.11
CA VAL A 794 15.58 -24.01 4.69
C VAL A 794 15.98 -22.86 3.76
N PHE A 795 15.51 -21.66 4.09
CA PHE A 795 15.71 -20.43 3.33
C PHE A 795 16.17 -19.32 4.32
N PRO A 796 17.48 -19.15 4.52
CA PRO A 796 18.05 -18.26 5.54
C PRO A 796 17.52 -16.82 5.51
N ASP A 797 17.30 -16.27 4.32
CA ASP A 797 16.88 -14.88 4.11
C ASP A 797 15.37 -14.73 3.83
N ALA A 798 14.61 -15.80 4.01
CA ALA A 798 13.18 -15.79 3.70
C ALA A 798 12.34 -15.26 4.86
N THR A 799 11.34 -14.45 4.53
CA THR A 799 10.27 -14.03 5.43
C THR A 799 8.92 -14.40 4.87
N ALA A 800 8.00 -14.82 5.73
CA ALA A 800 6.65 -15.23 5.35
C ALA A 800 5.63 -14.17 5.79
N LYS A 801 4.72 -13.79 4.89
CA LYS A 801 3.63 -12.86 5.18
C LYS A 801 2.29 -13.59 5.18
N PHE A 802 1.45 -13.31 6.17
CA PHE A 802 0.13 -13.92 6.36
C PHE A 802 -0.98 -12.88 6.25
N ASP A 803 -2.18 -13.32 5.88
CA ASP A 803 -3.39 -12.52 5.95
C ASP A 803 -4.12 -12.66 7.29
N GLU A 804 -5.21 -11.90 7.46
CA GLU A 804 -6.10 -11.93 8.64
C GLU A 804 -6.77 -13.30 8.86
N ARG A 805 -6.74 -14.17 7.85
CA ARG A 805 -7.30 -15.53 7.86
C ARG A 805 -6.22 -16.60 8.02
N TYR A 806 -5.01 -16.20 8.42
CA TYR A 806 -3.83 -17.03 8.68
C TYR A 806 -3.28 -17.74 7.44
N ALA A 807 -3.72 -17.38 6.22
CA ALA A 807 -3.21 -17.95 4.99
C ALA A 807 -1.91 -17.26 4.58
N LEU A 808 -0.97 -18.04 4.03
CA LEU A 808 0.29 -17.51 3.51
C LEU A 808 0.02 -16.70 2.24
N LEU A 809 0.34 -15.41 2.26
CA LEU A 809 0.24 -14.51 1.11
C LEU A 809 1.42 -14.70 0.16
N ASN A 810 2.64 -14.54 0.70
CA ASN A 810 3.88 -14.70 -0.05
C ASN A 810 5.06 -14.98 0.87
N ILE A 811 6.16 -15.39 0.24
CA ILE A 811 7.47 -15.49 0.86
C ILE A 811 8.39 -14.52 0.14
N SER A 812 8.96 -13.58 0.88
CA SER A 812 9.98 -12.66 0.37
C SER A 812 11.36 -13.23 0.58
N ARG A 813 12.16 -13.25 -0.49
CA ARG A 813 13.55 -13.68 -0.57
C ARG A 813 14.37 -12.59 -1.29
N GLU A 814 15.69 -12.67 -1.31
CA GLU A 814 16.54 -11.69 -2.01
C GLU A 814 16.16 -11.49 -3.50
N GLN A 815 15.62 -12.54 -4.14
CA GLN A 815 15.26 -12.54 -5.56
C GLN A 815 13.85 -12.01 -5.85
N GLY A 816 13.06 -11.68 -4.82
CA GLY A 816 11.67 -11.23 -4.95
C GLY A 816 10.71 -11.92 -3.97
N ALA A 817 9.42 -11.59 -4.10
CA ALA A 817 8.35 -12.20 -3.33
C ALA A 817 7.56 -13.18 -4.20
N ASP A 818 7.50 -14.44 -3.78
CA ASP A 818 6.78 -15.51 -4.48
C ASP A 818 5.56 -15.94 -3.67
N SER A 819 4.43 -16.16 -4.34
CA SER A 819 3.30 -16.87 -3.76
C SER A 819 3.61 -18.37 -3.60
N PHE A 820 2.82 -19.09 -2.79
CA PHE A 820 3.00 -20.53 -2.64
C PHE A 820 2.99 -21.26 -4.00
N GLU A 821 2.13 -20.82 -4.94
CA GLU A 821 1.92 -21.51 -6.22
C GLU A 821 3.06 -21.33 -7.23
N GLU A 822 3.82 -20.24 -7.10
CA GLU A 822 4.96 -19.90 -7.97
C GLU A 822 6.24 -20.67 -7.59
N LEU A 823 6.27 -21.30 -6.42
CA LEU A 823 7.40 -22.08 -5.95
C LEU A 823 7.59 -23.38 -6.74
N SER A 824 8.85 -23.78 -6.95
CA SER A 824 9.18 -25.12 -7.48
C SER A 824 8.56 -26.22 -6.60
N PHE A 825 8.22 -27.38 -7.15
CA PHE A 825 7.58 -28.46 -6.39
C PHE A 825 8.36 -28.85 -5.12
N GLY A 826 9.68 -29.03 -5.20
CA GLY A 826 10.50 -29.31 -4.01
C GLY A 826 10.52 -28.16 -2.98
N ALA A 827 10.38 -26.90 -3.40
CA ALA A 827 10.22 -25.78 -2.48
C ALA A 827 8.82 -25.73 -1.87
N LYS A 828 7.76 -26.12 -2.61
CA LYS A 828 6.40 -26.32 -2.09
C LYS A 828 6.38 -27.41 -1.02
N GLU A 829 7.07 -28.53 -1.23
CA GLU A 829 7.18 -29.61 -0.24
C GLU A 829 7.86 -29.13 1.05
N GLN A 830 9.01 -28.46 0.94
CA GLN A 830 9.76 -27.96 2.11
C GLN A 830 8.99 -26.91 2.89
N LEU A 831 8.39 -25.94 2.19
CA LEU A 831 7.56 -24.92 2.83
C LEU A 831 6.29 -25.51 3.42
N GLY A 832 5.65 -26.43 2.70
CA GLY A 832 4.47 -27.15 3.15
C GLY A 832 4.75 -27.91 4.45
N LEU A 833 5.93 -28.52 4.57
CA LEU A 833 6.40 -29.16 5.80
C LEU A 833 6.65 -28.14 6.91
N VAL A 834 7.40 -27.05 6.64
CA VAL A 834 7.68 -25.98 7.62
C VAL A 834 6.39 -25.41 8.20
N MET A 835 5.42 -25.08 7.35
CA MET A 835 4.11 -24.55 7.74
C MET A 835 3.35 -25.53 8.64
N ARG A 836 3.30 -26.82 8.27
CA ARG A 836 2.60 -27.86 9.05
C ARG A 836 3.24 -28.11 10.41
N LEU A 837 4.57 -28.06 10.49
CA LEU A 837 5.31 -28.16 11.75
C LEU A 837 5.06 -26.93 12.63
N ALA A 838 5.07 -25.72 12.06
CA ALA A 838 4.73 -24.50 12.79
C ALA A 838 3.28 -24.53 13.31
N PHE A 839 2.32 -24.96 12.49
CA PHE A 839 0.93 -25.15 12.93
C PHE A 839 0.82 -26.21 14.03
N ALA A 840 1.52 -27.34 13.92
CA ALA A 840 1.54 -28.38 14.97
C ALA A 840 2.08 -27.86 16.30
N ARG A 841 3.11 -27.00 16.28
CA ARG A 841 3.66 -26.33 17.48
C ARG A 841 2.68 -25.34 18.08
N LEU A 842 2.11 -24.47 17.24
CA LEU A 842 1.14 -23.46 17.68
C LEU A 842 -0.09 -24.12 18.28
N LEU A 843 -0.74 -25.04 17.57
CA LEU A 843 -1.99 -25.67 17.98
C LEU A 843 -1.80 -26.71 19.09
N GLY A 844 -0.60 -27.27 19.23
CA GLY A 844 -0.30 -28.38 20.12
C GLY A 844 -0.23 -28.07 21.62
N GLY A 845 -0.05 -26.81 22.02
CA GLY A 845 0.11 -26.54 23.46
C GLY A 845 1.42 -27.10 24.01
N GLU A 846 1.45 -27.32 25.32
CA GLU A 846 2.56 -28.00 26.00
C GLU A 846 2.66 -29.49 25.60
N ASP A 847 1.56 -30.10 25.13
CA ASP A 847 1.50 -31.53 24.78
C ASP A 847 1.81 -31.85 23.30
N GLY A 848 1.95 -30.84 22.44
CA GLY A 848 2.11 -30.95 20.98
C GLY A 848 0.90 -31.55 20.22
N LEU A 849 0.92 -31.56 18.89
CA LEU A 849 0.09 -32.46 18.08
C LEU A 849 1.01 -33.43 17.33
N PRO A 850 0.64 -34.71 17.18
CA PRO A 850 1.46 -35.64 16.41
C PRO A 850 1.36 -35.26 14.93
N VAL A 851 2.51 -35.24 14.26
CA VAL A 851 2.60 -34.93 12.83
C VAL A 851 2.77 -36.22 12.05
N LEU A 852 1.86 -36.49 11.12
CA LEU A 852 1.86 -37.71 10.31
C LEU A 852 2.40 -37.40 8.91
N LEU A 853 3.53 -37.98 8.53
CA LEU A 853 4.21 -37.71 7.27
C LEU A 853 4.32 -39.00 6.45
N ASP A 854 3.49 -39.12 5.41
CA ASP A 854 3.51 -40.27 4.48
C ASP A 854 4.30 -39.91 3.21
N ASP A 855 5.54 -40.37 3.13
CA ASP A 855 6.47 -40.14 2.02
C ASP A 855 6.58 -38.65 1.62
N ALA A 856 6.61 -37.77 2.63
CA ALA A 856 6.52 -36.31 2.44
C ALA A 856 7.76 -35.67 1.78
N LEU A 857 8.83 -36.44 1.50
CA LEU A 857 10.15 -35.95 1.06
C LEU A 857 10.66 -36.55 -0.26
N VAL A 858 9.74 -37.03 -1.12
CA VAL A 858 10.09 -37.80 -2.32
C VAL A 858 10.80 -36.93 -3.38
N ALA A 859 10.41 -35.67 -3.57
CA ALA A 859 10.99 -34.80 -4.60
C ALA A 859 12.08 -33.83 -4.09
N THR A 860 12.58 -34.06 -2.88
CA THR A 860 13.67 -33.28 -2.29
C THR A 860 15.01 -33.76 -2.83
N ASP A 861 15.82 -32.89 -3.44
CA ASP A 861 17.19 -33.19 -3.91
C ASP A 861 18.19 -33.33 -2.73
N GLU A 862 19.38 -33.87 -2.99
CA GLU A 862 20.36 -34.17 -1.93
C GLU A 862 20.84 -32.93 -1.16
N ALA A 863 21.02 -31.80 -1.84
CA ALA A 863 21.43 -30.53 -1.23
C ALA A 863 20.31 -29.89 -0.39
N ARG A 864 19.04 -30.19 -0.72
CA ARG A 864 17.86 -29.78 0.02
C ARG A 864 17.53 -30.72 1.18
N LEU A 865 17.91 -31.99 1.09
CA LEU A 865 17.64 -33.00 2.11
C LEU A 865 18.29 -32.69 3.45
N GLU A 866 19.52 -32.19 3.44
CA GLU A 866 20.24 -31.72 4.64
C GLU A 866 19.53 -30.56 5.35
N ARG A 867 18.92 -29.64 4.58
CA ARG A 867 18.13 -28.53 5.15
C ARG A 867 16.82 -29.00 5.74
N THR A 868 16.14 -29.91 5.04
CA THR A 868 14.92 -30.55 5.51
C THR A 868 15.17 -31.37 6.79
N ARG A 869 16.31 -32.07 6.89
CA ARG A 869 16.73 -32.77 8.11
C ARG A 869 16.78 -31.81 9.30
N ARG A 870 17.43 -30.65 9.15
CA ARG A 870 17.52 -29.65 10.24
C ARG A 870 16.15 -29.18 10.72
N VAL A 871 15.18 -29.04 9.81
CA VAL A 871 13.80 -28.70 10.18
C VAL A 871 13.15 -29.83 10.98
N LEU A 872 13.30 -31.09 10.56
CA LEU A 872 12.76 -32.25 11.28
C LEU A 872 13.41 -32.40 12.67
N ASP A 873 14.73 -32.23 12.77
CA ASP A 873 15.46 -32.27 14.03
C ASP A 873 15.00 -31.15 14.97
N ALA A 874 14.86 -29.92 14.46
CA ALA A 874 14.39 -28.77 15.24
C ALA A 874 12.95 -28.95 15.73
N ALA A 875 12.07 -29.52 14.90
CA ALA A 875 10.69 -29.81 15.29
C ALA A 875 10.59 -30.95 16.30
N ALA A 876 11.37 -32.02 16.14
CA ALA A 876 11.43 -33.11 17.12
C ALA A 876 11.99 -32.63 18.47
N ALA A 877 13.04 -31.79 18.45
CA ALA A 877 13.64 -31.21 19.64
C ALA A 877 12.70 -30.25 20.40
N SER A 878 11.74 -29.63 19.71
CA SER A 878 10.72 -28.80 20.35
C SER A 878 9.58 -29.61 20.99
N GLY A 879 9.70 -30.93 21.09
CA GLY A 879 8.73 -31.81 21.74
C GLY A 879 7.60 -32.33 20.83
N LEU A 880 7.62 -32.06 19.52
CA LEU A 880 6.66 -32.67 18.60
C LEU A 880 6.98 -34.15 18.37
N GLN A 881 5.93 -34.97 18.31
CA GLN A 881 6.04 -36.34 17.83
C GLN A 881 5.82 -36.38 16.32
N LEU A 882 6.83 -36.82 15.57
CA LEU A 882 6.78 -36.96 14.12
C LEU A 882 6.72 -38.45 13.78
N LEU A 883 5.70 -38.88 13.03
CA LEU A 883 5.61 -40.24 12.48
C LEU A 883 5.89 -40.17 10.98
N LEU A 884 7.14 -40.42 10.60
CA LEU A 884 7.60 -40.39 9.21
C LEU A 884 7.63 -41.81 8.62
N VAL A 885 6.82 -42.03 7.59
CA VAL A 885 6.81 -43.27 6.81
C VAL A 885 7.54 -43.03 5.49
N THR A 886 8.48 -43.90 5.14
CA THR A 886 9.28 -43.73 3.91
C THR A 886 9.83 -45.04 3.35
N CYS A 887 10.02 -45.11 2.03
CA CYS A 887 10.77 -46.21 1.38
C CYS A 887 12.26 -45.87 1.17
N HIS A 888 12.69 -44.64 1.47
CA HIS A 888 14.03 -44.12 1.18
C HIS A 888 14.88 -43.87 2.44
N TRP A 889 14.72 -44.72 3.48
CA TRP A 889 15.50 -44.59 4.71
C TRP A 889 17.02 -44.54 4.51
N PRO A 890 17.66 -45.35 3.63
CA PRO A 890 19.10 -45.26 3.39
C PRO A 890 19.56 -43.84 3.04
N ARG A 891 18.77 -43.13 2.22
CA ARG A 891 19.03 -41.76 1.81
C ARG A 891 18.92 -40.76 2.96
N LEU A 892 17.88 -40.88 3.77
CA LEU A 892 17.71 -40.03 4.96
C LEU A 892 18.79 -40.27 6.01
N ARG A 893 19.26 -41.52 6.13
CA ARG A 893 20.35 -41.90 7.01
C ARG A 893 21.68 -41.31 6.54
N GLU A 894 21.96 -41.33 5.23
CA GLU A 894 23.15 -40.70 4.64
C GLU A 894 23.17 -39.18 4.86
N ALA A 895 22.00 -38.54 4.79
CA ALA A 895 21.84 -37.14 5.17
C ALA A 895 22.03 -36.87 6.68
N GLY A 896 22.14 -37.90 7.52
CA GLY A 896 22.42 -37.78 8.95
C GLY A 896 21.18 -37.70 9.85
N LEU A 897 19.99 -38.05 9.35
CA LEU A 897 18.76 -38.05 10.15
C LEU A 897 18.85 -39.12 11.26
N ALA A 898 18.66 -38.71 12.52
CA ALA A 898 18.76 -39.58 13.68
C ALA A 898 17.40 -39.69 14.39
N PRO A 899 16.58 -40.72 14.09
CA PRO A 899 15.28 -40.87 14.70
C PRO A 899 15.39 -41.37 16.15
N SER A 900 14.46 -40.93 16.97
CA SER A 900 14.23 -41.43 18.34
C SER A 900 13.78 -42.90 18.33
N ALA A 901 13.02 -43.31 17.32
CA ALA A 901 12.71 -44.71 17.05
C ALA A 901 12.82 -45.03 15.55
N LEU A 902 13.57 -46.08 15.23
CA LEU A 902 13.69 -46.61 13.87
C LEU A 902 12.98 -47.97 13.79
N ILE A 903 11.93 -48.05 12.97
CA ILE A 903 11.06 -49.20 12.85
C ILE A 903 11.20 -49.81 11.45
N ASP A 904 11.82 -50.98 11.38
CA ASP A 904 11.84 -51.81 10.17
C ASP A 904 10.55 -52.63 10.08
N LEU A 905 9.66 -52.18 9.20
CA LEU A 905 8.32 -52.77 9.08
C LEU A 905 8.35 -54.21 8.54
N GLU A 906 9.35 -54.57 7.74
CA GLU A 906 9.51 -55.92 7.23
C GLU A 906 10.01 -56.86 8.34
N ALA A 907 10.97 -56.41 9.14
CA ALA A 907 11.47 -57.17 10.28
C ALA A 907 10.40 -57.39 11.34
N GLU A 908 9.58 -56.37 11.63
CA GLU A 908 8.48 -56.49 12.62
C GLU A 908 7.37 -57.44 12.16
N ARG A 909 6.99 -57.44 10.88
CA ARG A 909 6.05 -58.43 10.34
C ARG A 909 6.58 -59.85 10.49
N ARG A 910 7.84 -60.10 10.13
CA ARG A 910 8.48 -61.42 10.28
C ARG A 910 8.58 -61.87 11.75
N ARG A 911 8.83 -60.94 12.68
CA ARG A 911 8.87 -61.23 14.12
C ARG A 911 7.50 -61.64 14.65
N GLN A 912 6.44 -61.01 14.18
CA GLN A 912 5.07 -61.26 14.65
C GLN A 912 4.47 -62.50 14.01
N GLU A 913 4.78 -62.81 12.75
CA GLU A 913 4.47 -64.09 12.10
C GLU A 913 5.10 -65.29 12.83
N ARG A 914 6.29 -65.11 13.44
CA ARG A 914 6.97 -66.14 14.25
C ARG A 914 6.40 -66.28 15.67
N ARG A 915 5.68 -65.28 16.18
CA ARG A 915 5.08 -65.26 17.53
C ARG A 915 3.60 -65.68 17.55
N ALA A 916 2.94 -65.75 16.40
CA ALA A 916 1.58 -66.27 16.30
C ALA A 916 1.56 -67.78 16.66
N PRO A 917 0.75 -68.23 17.64
CA PRO A 917 0.56 -69.66 17.86
C PRO A 917 -0.06 -70.27 16.60
N ARG A 918 0.49 -71.39 16.13
CA ARG A 918 -0.05 -72.17 15.01
C ARG A 918 -1.47 -72.67 15.29
#